data_AF-A0A8D1SX63-F1
#
_entry.id   AF-A0A8D1SX63-F1
#
_cell.length_a   1.000
_cell.length_b   1.000
_cell.length_c   1.000
_cell.angle_alpha   90.00
_cell.angle_beta   90.00
_cell.angle_gamma   90.00
#
_symmetry.space_group_name_H-M   'P 1'
#
loop_
_entity.id
_entity.type
_entity.pdbx_description
1 polymer ?
#
loop_
_entity_poly.entity_id
_entity_poly.type
_entity_poly.pdbx_seq_one_letter_code
_entity_poly.pdbx_strand_id
1 'polypeptide(L)'
;MERGKMAEAESLETAAEHERILREIESTDTACIGPTLRSVYDGEEHGRFMEKLETRIRNHDREIEKMCNFHYQGFVDSITELLKVRGEAQKLKNQVTDTNRKLQHEGKELVIAMEELKQCRLQQRNISATVDKLMLCLPVLEMYSKLRDQMKTKRHYPALKTLEHLEHTYLPQVSHYRFCKVMVDNIPKLREEIKDVSMSDLKDFLESIRKHSDKIGETAMKQAQQQRNLDNIILQQPRIGSKRKSKKDAYTIFDAEIESTSPKSEQDSGILDVEDEEDDEEGARETFENYYRKQRRKQARLVLQPPSNMHETLDGYRKYFNQIVGFFVVEDHILHTTQGLVNRAYIDELWEMALSKTIAALRTHSSYCSDPNLVLDLKNLIVLFADTLQVYGFPVNQLFDMLLEIRDQYSETLLKKWSGIFRNILDSDNYSPIPVTSEEMYKKVIGQFPFQDSELEKQPFPKKFPFSEFVPKVYNQIKEFIYACLKFSEDLHLSSTEVDDMIRKSTNLLLTRTLSNSLQNVIKRKNIGLTELVQIIINTTHLEKSCKYLEEFITNITNVLPETVHTTKLYGTTTFKDARHAAEEEIYTNLNQKIDQFLQLADYDWMTGDLGNKASDYLVDLIAFLRSTFAVFTHLPVSDSFFYFVCHIQECFLKIKVGERYLFLL
;
A
#
# COMPACT_ATOMS: atom_id res chain seq x y z
N MET A 1 -189.27 -40.42 -38.03
CA MET A 1 -188.06 -40.26 -37.20
C MET A 1 -186.76 -40.40 -37.99
N GLU A 2 -186.78 -40.40 -39.33
CA GLU A 2 -185.58 -40.55 -40.16
C GLU A 2 -185.09 -39.27 -40.86
N ARG A 3 -185.89 -38.18 -40.90
CA ARG A 3 -185.44 -36.91 -41.49
C ARG A 3 -184.61 -36.00 -40.58
N GLY A 4 -184.58 -36.26 -39.26
CA GLY A 4 -183.83 -35.43 -38.29
C GLY A 4 -182.38 -35.87 -38.04
N LYS A 5 -182.02 -37.13 -38.35
CA LYS A 5 -180.67 -37.66 -38.15
C LYS A 5 -179.70 -37.38 -39.30
N MET A 6 -180.19 -36.97 -40.47
CA MET A 6 -179.32 -36.60 -41.59
C MET A 6 -178.69 -35.20 -41.40
N ALA A 7 -179.42 -34.24 -40.83
CA ALA A 7 -178.95 -32.85 -40.67
C ALA A 7 -177.84 -32.67 -39.61
N GLU A 8 -177.76 -33.56 -38.62
CA GLU A 8 -176.77 -33.49 -37.53
C GLU A 8 -175.43 -34.18 -37.90
N ALA A 9 -175.44 -35.08 -38.88
CA ALA A 9 -174.24 -35.67 -39.45
C ALA A 9 -173.54 -34.72 -40.43
N GLU A 10 -174.30 -33.96 -41.22
CA GLU A 10 -173.76 -32.93 -42.14
C GLU A 10 -172.97 -31.84 -41.40
N SER A 11 -173.38 -31.39 -40.21
CA SER A 11 -172.71 -30.29 -39.50
C SER A 11 -171.37 -30.66 -38.83
N LEU A 12 -171.10 -31.95 -38.61
CA LEU A 12 -169.85 -32.44 -38.02
C LEU A 12 -168.80 -32.69 -39.10
N GLU A 13 -169.22 -33.10 -40.29
CA GLU A 13 -168.35 -33.16 -41.48
C GLU A 13 -167.86 -31.77 -41.89
N THR A 14 -168.74 -30.75 -41.90
CA THR A 14 -168.34 -29.38 -42.26
C THR A 14 -167.33 -28.76 -41.28
N ALA A 15 -167.44 -29.07 -39.98
CA ALA A 15 -166.50 -28.57 -38.97
C ALA A 15 -165.08 -29.14 -39.08
N ALA A 16 -164.96 -30.41 -39.49
CA ALA A 16 -163.69 -31.08 -39.74
C ALA A 16 -163.07 -30.62 -41.06
N GLU A 17 -163.90 -30.35 -42.07
CA GLU A 17 -163.47 -29.80 -43.35
C GLU A 17 -162.87 -28.39 -43.19
N HIS A 18 -163.48 -27.53 -42.37
CA HIS A 18 -162.92 -26.21 -42.03
C HIS A 18 -161.55 -26.28 -41.34
N GLU A 19 -161.30 -27.27 -40.46
CA GLU A 19 -159.97 -27.45 -39.86
C GLU A 19 -158.94 -27.98 -40.85
N ARG A 20 -159.36 -28.88 -41.76
CA ARG A 20 -158.50 -29.39 -42.83
C ARG A 20 -158.07 -28.26 -43.75
N ILE A 21 -159.00 -27.38 -44.15
CA ILE A 21 -158.73 -26.21 -45.00
C ILE A 21 -157.79 -25.22 -44.30
N LEU A 22 -157.97 -24.95 -43.00
CA LEU A 22 -157.05 -24.07 -42.25
C LEU A 22 -155.63 -24.63 -42.19
N ARG A 23 -155.46 -25.93 -41.96
CA ARG A 23 -154.14 -26.56 -42.01
C ARG A 23 -153.53 -26.53 -43.42
N GLU A 24 -154.35 -26.69 -44.44
CA GLU A 24 -153.90 -26.61 -45.84
C GLU A 24 -153.46 -25.17 -46.19
N ILE A 25 -154.12 -24.14 -45.66
CA ILE A 25 -153.67 -22.74 -45.77
C ILE A 25 -152.36 -22.51 -45.01
N GLU A 26 -152.19 -23.11 -43.82
CA GLU A 26 -150.96 -22.99 -43.02
C GLU A 26 -149.76 -23.72 -43.66
N SER A 27 -150.00 -24.81 -44.41
CA SER A 27 -148.93 -25.64 -44.98
C SER A 27 -148.59 -25.37 -46.44
N THR A 28 -149.44 -24.65 -47.18
CA THR A 28 -149.34 -24.58 -48.66
C THR A 28 -148.97 -23.20 -49.16
N ASP A 29 -148.12 -23.16 -50.18
CA ASP A 29 -147.60 -21.95 -50.79
C ASP A 29 -148.72 -21.07 -51.40
N THR A 30 -148.59 -19.75 -51.27
CA THR A 30 -149.63 -18.73 -51.52
C THR A 30 -150.36 -18.81 -52.88
N ALA A 31 -149.78 -19.50 -53.86
CA ALA A 31 -150.36 -19.68 -55.20
C ALA A 31 -151.54 -20.67 -55.26
N CYS A 32 -151.73 -21.54 -54.26
CA CYS A 32 -152.77 -22.58 -54.27
C CYS A 32 -154.00 -22.29 -53.38
N ILE A 33 -154.09 -21.08 -52.80
CA ILE A 33 -155.16 -20.72 -51.85
C ILE A 33 -156.50 -20.45 -52.58
N GLY A 34 -156.45 -20.02 -53.84
CA GLY A 34 -157.63 -19.59 -54.61
C GLY A 34 -158.75 -20.63 -54.77
N PRO A 35 -158.46 -21.88 -55.19
CA PRO A 35 -159.46 -22.93 -55.30
C PRO A 35 -160.05 -23.34 -53.94
N THR A 36 -159.22 -23.40 -52.90
CA THR A 36 -159.61 -23.81 -51.54
C THR A 36 -160.52 -22.77 -50.89
N LEU A 37 -160.25 -21.48 -51.10
CA LEU A 37 -161.15 -20.38 -50.68
C LEU A 37 -162.47 -20.39 -51.44
N ARG A 38 -162.48 -20.75 -52.73
CA ARG A 38 -163.71 -20.82 -53.52
C ARG A 38 -164.66 -21.90 -53.01
N SER A 39 -164.12 -23.06 -52.60
CA SER A 39 -164.89 -24.13 -51.96
C SER A 39 -165.56 -23.70 -50.64
N VAL A 40 -164.96 -22.75 -49.91
CA VAL A 40 -165.54 -22.21 -48.67
C VAL A 40 -166.63 -21.16 -48.98
N TYR A 41 -166.47 -20.38 -50.05
CA TYR A 41 -167.45 -19.37 -50.47
C TYR A 41 -168.70 -19.95 -51.14
N ASP A 42 -168.59 -21.11 -51.80
CA ASP A 42 -169.72 -21.80 -52.44
C ASP A 42 -170.62 -22.52 -51.43
N GLY A 43 -170.18 -22.72 -50.17
CA GLY A 43 -171.00 -23.23 -49.06
C GLY A 43 -171.66 -22.12 -48.24
N GLU A 44 -172.91 -22.32 -47.78
CA GLU A 44 -173.65 -21.31 -46.98
C GLU A 44 -173.03 -21.03 -45.59
N GLU A 45 -171.97 -21.75 -45.17
CA GLU A 45 -171.36 -21.68 -43.82
C GLU A 45 -170.09 -20.78 -43.68
N HIS A 46 -169.84 -19.85 -44.60
CA HIS A 46 -168.72 -18.90 -44.60
C HIS A 46 -168.42 -18.18 -43.26
N GLY A 47 -169.46 -17.82 -42.49
CA GLY A 47 -169.30 -17.12 -41.21
C GLY A 47 -168.53 -17.93 -40.15
N ARG A 48 -168.71 -19.25 -40.11
CA ARG A 48 -168.04 -20.13 -39.12
C ARG A 48 -166.56 -20.35 -39.43
N PHE A 49 -166.18 -20.35 -40.70
CA PHE A 49 -164.78 -20.47 -41.11
C PHE A 49 -163.96 -19.23 -40.70
N MET A 50 -164.50 -18.03 -40.94
CA MET A 50 -163.86 -16.76 -40.56
C MET A 50 -163.61 -16.66 -39.05
N GLU A 51 -164.56 -17.12 -38.22
CA GLU A 51 -164.39 -17.12 -36.75
C GLU A 51 -163.28 -18.08 -36.29
N LYS A 52 -163.18 -19.27 -36.91
CA LYS A 52 -162.05 -20.19 -36.65
C LYS A 52 -160.71 -19.61 -37.12
N LEU A 53 -160.66 -18.95 -38.28
CA LEU A 53 -159.45 -18.30 -38.78
C LEU A 53 -158.99 -17.16 -37.86
N GLU A 54 -159.90 -16.29 -37.43
CA GLU A 54 -159.56 -15.21 -36.48
C GLU A 54 -159.02 -15.75 -35.16
N THR A 55 -159.62 -16.83 -34.64
CA THR A 55 -159.14 -17.47 -33.40
C THR A 55 -157.72 -18.01 -33.57
N ARG A 56 -157.41 -18.55 -34.76
CA ARG A 56 -156.10 -19.07 -35.12
C ARG A 56 -155.04 -17.97 -35.22
N ILE A 57 -155.36 -16.86 -35.89
CA ILE A 57 -154.48 -15.68 -36.00
C ILE A 57 -154.14 -15.15 -34.60
N ARG A 58 -155.15 -14.96 -33.73
CA ARG A 58 -154.92 -14.48 -32.36
C ARG A 58 -154.01 -15.41 -31.53
N ASN A 59 -154.02 -16.71 -31.79
CA ASN A 59 -153.12 -17.64 -31.11
C ASN A 59 -151.68 -17.50 -31.59
N HIS A 60 -151.43 -17.34 -32.90
CA HIS A 60 -150.08 -17.12 -33.41
C HIS A 60 -149.51 -15.76 -32.99
N ASP A 61 -150.31 -14.69 -32.99
CA ASP A 61 -149.86 -13.40 -32.49
C ASP A 61 -149.41 -13.49 -31.02
N ARG A 62 -150.16 -14.24 -30.19
CA ARG A 62 -149.76 -14.50 -28.80
C ARG A 62 -148.49 -15.32 -28.68
N GLU A 63 -148.26 -16.30 -29.55
CA GLU A 63 -147.01 -17.07 -29.56
C GLU A 63 -145.81 -16.21 -29.96
N ILE A 64 -145.97 -15.33 -30.95
CA ILE A 64 -144.93 -14.39 -31.39
C ILE A 64 -144.61 -13.41 -30.26
N GLU A 65 -145.61 -12.79 -29.62
CA GLU A 65 -145.39 -11.91 -28.48
C GLU A 65 -144.65 -12.61 -27.34
N LYS A 66 -144.97 -13.89 -27.08
CA LYS A 66 -144.32 -14.67 -26.03
C LYS A 66 -142.85 -14.97 -26.36
N MET A 67 -142.53 -15.28 -27.62
CA MET A 67 -141.16 -15.50 -28.07
C MET A 67 -140.33 -14.22 -28.08
N CYS A 68 -140.88 -13.10 -28.57
CA CYS A 68 -140.21 -11.80 -28.54
C CYS A 68 -139.93 -11.34 -27.10
N ASN A 69 -140.91 -11.49 -26.20
CA ASN A 69 -140.72 -11.16 -24.78
C ASN A 69 -139.69 -12.07 -24.09
N PHE A 70 -139.57 -13.33 -24.51
CA PHE A 70 -138.56 -14.24 -23.93
C PHE A 70 -137.12 -13.90 -24.38
N HIS A 71 -136.93 -13.42 -25.61
CA HIS A 71 -135.59 -13.27 -26.19
C HIS A 71 -135.06 -11.83 -26.31
N TYR A 72 -135.85 -10.77 -26.09
CA TYR A 72 -135.34 -9.39 -26.23
C TYR A 72 -134.21 -9.07 -25.25
N GLN A 73 -134.29 -9.58 -24.02
CA GLN A 73 -133.31 -9.26 -22.97
C GLN A 73 -131.91 -9.78 -23.32
N GLY A 74 -131.80 -11.02 -23.81
CA GLY A 74 -130.51 -11.62 -24.19
C GLY A 74 -129.83 -10.92 -25.36
N PHE A 75 -130.60 -10.33 -26.28
CA PHE A 75 -130.07 -9.50 -27.37
C PHE A 75 -129.50 -8.18 -26.84
N VAL A 76 -130.20 -7.51 -25.92
CA VAL A 76 -129.75 -6.27 -25.28
C VAL A 76 -128.48 -6.52 -24.47
N ASP A 77 -128.41 -7.63 -23.74
CA ASP A 77 -127.23 -8.00 -22.95
C ASP A 77 -126.01 -8.23 -23.86
N SER A 78 -126.19 -8.93 -24.98
CA SER A 78 -125.12 -9.17 -25.98
C SER A 78 -124.59 -7.88 -26.61
N ILE A 79 -125.47 -6.92 -26.93
CA ILE A 79 -125.06 -5.60 -27.43
C ILE A 79 -124.28 -4.82 -26.36
N THR A 80 -124.72 -4.90 -25.10
CA THR A 80 -124.09 -4.21 -23.98
C THR A 80 -122.69 -4.75 -23.72
N GLU A 81 -122.49 -6.08 -23.79
CA GLU A 81 -121.17 -6.70 -23.69
C GLU A 81 -120.25 -6.26 -24.83
N LEU A 82 -120.73 -6.21 -26.08
CA LEU A 82 -119.93 -5.78 -27.21
C LEU A 82 -119.47 -4.32 -27.08
N LEU A 83 -120.34 -3.44 -26.56
CA LEU A 83 -119.98 -2.05 -26.24
C LEU A 83 -118.93 -1.96 -25.13
N LYS A 84 -119.01 -2.84 -24.12
CA LYS A 84 -118.03 -2.92 -23.04
C LYS A 84 -116.67 -3.37 -23.55
N VAL A 85 -116.62 -4.44 -24.38
CA VAL A 85 -115.38 -4.92 -25.02
C VAL A 85 -114.73 -3.84 -25.87
N ARG A 86 -115.53 -3.05 -26.62
CA ARG A 86 -115.01 -1.90 -27.37
C ARG A 86 -114.35 -0.86 -26.46
N GLY A 87 -114.97 -0.58 -25.31
CA GLY A 87 -114.41 0.33 -24.30
C GLY A 87 -113.10 -0.19 -23.69
N GLU A 88 -113.03 -1.48 -23.38
CA GLU A 88 -111.83 -2.14 -22.85
C GLU A 88 -110.70 -2.22 -23.88
N ALA A 89 -110.99 -2.53 -25.13
CA ALA A 89 -110.03 -2.51 -26.23
C ALA A 89 -109.42 -1.12 -26.44
N GLN A 90 -110.23 -0.06 -26.32
CA GLN A 90 -109.75 1.32 -26.40
C GLN A 90 -108.85 1.69 -25.21
N LYS A 91 -109.18 1.24 -23.99
CA LYS A 91 -108.32 1.42 -22.81
C LYS A 91 -107.00 0.70 -22.98
N LEU A 92 -107.01 -0.55 -23.45
CA LEU A 92 -105.80 -1.33 -23.72
C LEU A 92 -104.93 -0.64 -24.78
N LYS A 93 -105.53 -0.15 -25.88
CA LYS A 93 -104.81 0.61 -26.91
C LYS A 93 -104.09 1.81 -26.31
N ASN A 94 -104.78 2.60 -25.48
CA ASN A 94 -104.18 3.77 -24.82
C ASN A 94 -103.02 3.36 -23.90
N GLN A 95 -103.19 2.31 -23.09
CA GLN A 95 -102.14 1.79 -22.21
C GLN A 95 -100.91 1.30 -22.99
N VAL A 96 -101.11 0.59 -24.09
CA VAL A 96 -100.02 0.12 -24.96
C VAL A 96 -99.29 1.31 -25.58
N THR A 97 -100.01 2.33 -26.07
CA THR A 97 -99.37 3.53 -26.64
C THR A 97 -98.61 4.34 -25.59
N ASP A 98 -99.14 4.46 -24.38
CA ASP A 98 -98.46 5.18 -23.29
C ASP A 98 -97.23 4.42 -22.82
N THR A 99 -97.30 3.09 -22.72
CA THR A 99 -96.16 2.25 -22.37
C THR A 99 -95.07 2.32 -23.45
N ASN A 100 -95.44 2.27 -24.74
CA ASN A 100 -94.49 2.44 -25.83
C ASN A 100 -93.82 3.83 -25.79
N ARG A 101 -94.56 4.89 -25.48
CA ARG A 101 -93.99 6.25 -25.33
C ARG A 101 -93.01 6.33 -24.17
N LYS A 102 -93.36 5.77 -23.00
CA LYS A 102 -92.47 5.71 -21.84
C LYS A 102 -91.20 4.92 -22.15
N LEU A 103 -91.34 3.75 -22.76
CA LEU A 103 -90.20 2.91 -23.17
C LEU A 103 -89.28 3.63 -24.17
N GLN A 104 -89.82 4.34 -25.15
CA GLN A 104 -89.02 5.13 -26.08
C GLN A 104 -88.33 6.31 -25.40
N HIS A 105 -88.97 6.95 -24.42
CA HIS A 105 -88.37 8.05 -23.68
C HIS A 105 -87.22 7.58 -22.79
N GLU A 106 -87.45 6.57 -21.95
CA GLU A 106 -86.41 5.95 -21.12
C GLU A 106 -85.30 5.33 -21.96
N GLY A 107 -85.64 4.72 -23.10
CA GLY A 107 -84.67 4.19 -24.05
C GLY A 107 -83.75 5.25 -24.66
N LYS A 108 -84.26 6.47 -24.92
CA LYS A 108 -83.43 7.59 -25.41
C LYS A 108 -82.45 8.06 -24.34
N GLU A 109 -82.90 8.24 -23.10
CA GLU A 109 -82.04 8.58 -21.96
C GLU A 109 -80.95 7.52 -21.74
N LEU A 110 -81.32 6.23 -21.83
CA LEU A 110 -80.37 5.13 -21.72
C LEU A 110 -79.30 5.15 -22.83
N VAL A 111 -79.69 5.47 -24.08
CA VAL A 111 -78.73 5.57 -25.19
C VAL A 111 -77.75 6.73 -24.97
N ILE A 112 -78.21 7.88 -24.48
CA ILE A 112 -77.35 9.02 -24.14
C ILE A 112 -76.34 8.59 -23.06
N ALA A 113 -76.81 7.99 -21.97
CA ALA A 113 -75.95 7.49 -20.90
C ALA A 113 -74.95 6.42 -21.38
N MET A 114 -75.33 5.58 -22.35
CA MET A 114 -74.42 4.60 -22.96
C MET A 114 -73.32 5.25 -23.80
N GLU A 115 -73.61 6.30 -24.57
CA GLU A 115 -72.59 7.01 -25.34
C GLU A 115 -71.65 7.79 -24.41
N GLU A 116 -72.16 8.40 -23.34
CA GLU A 116 -71.34 9.00 -22.27
C GLU A 116 -70.42 7.95 -21.63
N LEU A 117 -70.95 6.77 -21.28
CA LEU A 117 -70.15 5.67 -20.72
C LEU A 117 -69.05 5.22 -21.69
N LYS A 118 -69.34 5.16 -22.99
CA LYS A 118 -68.36 4.81 -24.02
C LYS A 118 -67.25 5.86 -24.12
N GLN A 119 -67.58 7.15 -24.05
CA GLN A 119 -66.59 8.24 -24.00
C GLN A 119 -65.73 8.15 -22.74
N CYS A 120 -66.34 7.91 -21.58
CA CYS A 120 -65.60 7.70 -20.32
C CYS A 120 -64.66 6.49 -20.41
N ARG A 121 -65.09 5.37 -21.00
CA ARG A 121 -64.22 4.19 -21.21
C ARG A 121 -63.06 4.48 -22.17
N LEU A 122 -63.29 5.27 -23.22
CA LEU A 122 -62.22 5.68 -24.13
C LEU A 122 -61.19 6.56 -23.41
N GLN A 123 -61.66 7.52 -22.62
CA GLN A 123 -60.80 8.36 -21.78
C GLN A 123 -60.01 7.51 -20.78
N GLN A 124 -60.67 6.58 -20.09
CA GLN A 124 -60.02 5.65 -19.16
C GLN A 124 -58.93 4.83 -19.85
N ARG A 125 -59.19 4.31 -21.06
CA ARG A 125 -58.18 3.56 -21.83
C ARG A 125 -57.00 4.45 -22.24
N ASN A 126 -57.27 5.69 -22.65
CA ASN A 126 -56.21 6.64 -23.00
C ASN A 126 -55.37 7.02 -21.78
N ILE A 127 -56.01 7.22 -20.62
CA ILE A 127 -55.34 7.49 -19.34
C ILE A 127 -54.47 6.29 -18.96
N SER A 128 -55.01 5.06 -18.98
CA SER A 128 -54.25 3.84 -18.68
C SER A 128 -53.03 3.69 -19.59
N ALA A 129 -53.21 3.83 -20.91
CA ALA A 129 -52.10 3.74 -21.86
C ALA A 129 -51.05 4.85 -21.66
N THR A 130 -51.44 6.00 -21.12
CA THR A 130 -50.52 7.09 -20.79
C THR A 130 -49.75 6.79 -19.51
N VAL A 131 -50.43 6.25 -18.50
CA VAL A 131 -49.82 5.77 -17.26
C VAL A 131 -48.79 4.69 -17.56
N ASP A 132 -49.12 3.68 -18.37
CA ASP A 132 -48.19 2.61 -18.74
C ASP A 132 -46.92 3.16 -19.42
N LYS A 133 -47.08 4.12 -20.33
CA LYS A 133 -45.95 4.80 -21.00
C LYS A 133 -45.10 5.64 -20.03
N LEU A 134 -45.73 6.31 -19.06
CA LEU A 134 -45.01 7.07 -18.03
C LEU A 134 -44.25 6.15 -17.08
N MET A 135 -44.85 5.01 -16.72
CA MET A 135 -44.22 3.99 -15.87
C MET A 135 -42.97 3.38 -16.52
N LEU A 136 -42.92 3.26 -17.84
CA LEU A 136 -41.71 2.83 -18.56
C LEU A 136 -40.58 3.88 -18.54
N CYS A 137 -40.93 5.17 -18.57
CA CYS A 137 -39.94 6.26 -18.59
C CYS A 137 -39.39 6.62 -17.20
N LEU A 138 -40.14 6.35 -16.14
CA LEU A 138 -39.81 6.76 -14.77
C LEU A 138 -38.50 6.12 -14.24
N PRO A 139 -38.25 4.81 -14.39
CA PRO A 139 -36.98 4.19 -13.99
C PRO A 139 -35.76 4.80 -14.69
N VAL A 140 -35.90 5.19 -15.97
CA VAL A 140 -34.80 5.81 -16.73
C VAL A 140 -34.42 7.17 -16.13
N LEU A 141 -35.41 7.97 -15.75
CA LEU A 141 -35.20 9.28 -15.13
C LEU A 141 -34.66 9.15 -13.71
N GLU A 142 -35.16 8.20 -12.92
CA GLU A 142 -34.64 7.91 -11.58
C GLU A 142 -33.17 7.48 -11.64
N MET A 143 -32.83 6.59 -12.57
CA MET A 143 -31.47 6.08 -12.70
C MET A 143 -30.50 7.14 -13.25
N TYR A 144 -30.96 8.01 -14.15
CA TYR A 144 -30.20 9.20 -14.55
C TYR A 144 -30.01 10.21 -13.42
N SER A 145 -31.02 10.41 -12.56
CA SER A 145 -30.89 11.24 -11.36
C SER A 145 -29.88 10.64 -10.39
N LYS A 146 -29.94 9.32 -10.16
CA LYS A 146 -29.00 8.59 -9.32
C LYS A 146 -27.57 8.72 -9.85
N LEU A 147 -27.37 8.57 -11.16
CA LEU A 147 -26.08 8.79 -11.82
C LEU A 147 -25.56 10.20 -11.54
N ARG A 148 -26.41 11.23 -11.71
CA ARG A 148 -26.02 12.63 -11.48
C ARG A 148 -25.67 12.89 -10.02
N ASP A 149 -26.34 12.25 -9.07
CA ASP A 149 -26.03 12.39 -7.64
C ASP A 149 -24.79 11.56 -7.24
N GLN A 150 -24.55 10.41 -7.86
CA GLN A 150 -23.28 9.66 -7.72
C GLN A 150 -22.09 10.47 -8.25
N MET A 151 -22.28 11.19 -9.36
CA MET A 151 -21.29 12.13 -9.89
C MET A 151 -20.98 13.27 -8.92
N LYS A 152 -22.01 13.88 -8.30
CA LYS A 152 -21.80 14.93 -7.28
C LYS A 152 -21.11 14.41 -6.03
N THR A 153 -21.39 13.16 -5.63
CA THR A 153 -20.81 12.53 -4.44
C THR A 153 -19.42 11.93 -4.69
N LYS A 154 -18.81 12.17 -5.87
CA LYS A 154 -17.50 11.66 -6.31
C LYS A 154 -17.39 10.12 -6.28
N ARG A 155 -18.51 9.41 -6.38
CA ARG A 155 -18.51 7.94 -6.46
C ARG A 155 -18.46 7.51 -7.92
N HIS A 156 -17.27 7.64 -8.52
CA HIS A 156 -17.06 7.47 -9.96
C HIS A 156 -17.28 6.03 -10.47
N TYR A 157 -16.87 5.00 -9.72
CA TYR A 157 -17.08 3.61 -10.11
C TYR A 157 -18.57 3.18 -10.06
N PRO A 158 -19.33 3.45 -8.97
CA PRO A 158 -20.78 3.23 -8.98
C PRO A 158 -21.53 4.03 -10.05
N ALA A 159 -21.04 5.24 -10.38
CA ALA A 159 -21.58 6.05 -11.47
C ALA A 159 -21.39 5.38 -12.83
N LEU A 160 -20.20 4.85 -13.12
CA LEU A 160 -19.91 4.07 -14.34
C LEU A 160 -20.81 2.84 -14.46
N LYS A 161 -20.92 2.04 -13.39
CA LYS A 161 -21.82 0.86 -13.38
C LYS A 161 -23.29 1.23 -13.58
N THR A 162 -23.73 2.36 -13.01
CA THR A 162 -25.09 2.87 -13.18
C THR A 162 -25.32 3.39 -14.61
N LEU A 163 -24.30 4.00 -15.23
CA LEU A 163 -24.32 4.46 -16.61
C LEU A 163 -24.40 3.28 -17.60
N GLU A 164 -23.60 2.25 -17.38
CA GLU A 164 -23.59 1.02 -18.17
C GLU A 164 -24.92 0.27 -18.06
N HIS A 165 -25.46 0.14 -16.84
CA HIS A 165 -26.78 -0.45 -16.64
C HIS A 165 -27.89 0.35 -17.34
N LEU A 166 -27.78 1.69 -17.37
CA LEU A 166 -28.69 2.59 -18.10
C LEU A 166 -28.60 2.39 -19.63
N GLU A 167 -27.40 2.12 -20.15
CA GLU A 167 -27.13 1.87 -21.56
C GLU A 167 -27.62 0.50 -22.03
N HIS A 168 -27.30 -0.58 -21.32
CA HIS A 168 -27.63 -1.94 -21.75
C HIS A 168 -29.06 -2.36 -21.43
N THR A 169 -29.65 -1.88 -20.32
CA THR A 169 -30.96 -2.38 -19.85
C THR A 169 -32.13 -1.47 -20.24
N TYR A 170 -31.98 -0.16 -20.08
CA TYR A 170 -33.12 0.77 -20.14
C TYR A 170 -33.21 1.56 -21.45
N LEU A 171 -32.08 1.92 -22.05
CA LEU A 171 -32.06 2.68 -23.31
C LEU A 171 -32.66 1.94 -24.52
N PRO A 172 -32.48 0.61 -24.71
CA PRO A 172 -33.11 -0.11 -25.81
C PRO A 172 -34.63 -0.07 -25.76
N GLN A 173 -35.22 -0.05 -24.55
CA GLN A 173 -36.66 -0.09 -24.32
C GLN A 173 -37.37 1.26 -24.59
N VAL A 174 -36.64 2.37 -24.54
CA VAL A 174 -37.21 3.74 -24.56
C VAL A 174 -36.66 4.59 -25.73
N SER A 175 -35.94 3.96 -26.66
CA SER A 175 -35.25 4.57 -27.81
C SER A 175 -36.16 5.41 -28.75
N HIS A 176 -37.48 5.19 -28.73
CA HIS A 176 -38.45 5.94 -29.55
C HIS A 176 -38.74 7.36 -29.03
N TYR A 177 -38.36 7.69 -27.79
CA TYR A 177 -38.63 9.00 -27.21
C TYR A 177 -37.51 10.02 -27.47
N ARG A 178 -37.88 11.26 -27.77
CA ARG A 178 -36.93 12.35 -28.13
C ARG A 178 -35.98 12.70 -26.99
N PHE A 179 -36.39 12.55 -25.73
CA PHE A 179 -35.53 12.82 -24.57
C PHE A 179 -34.42 11.76 -24.40
N CYS A 180 -34.67 10.50 -24.79
CA CYS A 180 -33.65 9.45 -24.75
C CYS A 180 -32.52 9.70 -25.73
N LYS A 181 -32.79 10.30 -26.90
CA LYS A 181 -31.73 10.72 -27.85
C LYS A 181 -30.76 11.72 -27.22
N VAL A 182 -31.29 12.70 -26.49
CA VAL A 182 -30.47 13.68 -25.75
C VAL A 182 -29.67 13.01 -24.64
N MET A 183 -30.21 11.97 -23.98
CA MET A 183 -29.46 11.20 -23.00
C MET A 183 -28.32 10.41 -23.65
N VAL A 184 -28.59 9.68 -24.75
CA VAL A 184 -27.58 8.93 -25.51
C VAL A 184 -26.44 9.83 -25.99
N ASP A 185 -26.75 11.00 -26.53
CA ASP A 185 -25.73 11.97 -26.98
C ASP A 185 -24.86 12.51 -25.83
N ASN A 186 -25.35 12.45 -24.58
CA ASN A 186 -24.63 12.90 -23.39
C ASN A 186 -23.87 11.78 -22.67
N ILE A 187 -24.13 10.50 -22.96
CA ILE A 187 -23.42 9.37 -22.34
C ILE A 187 -21.90 9.42 -22.61
N PRO A 188 -21.42 9.63 -23.85
CA PRO A 188 -19.99 9.73 -24.11
C PRO A 188 -19.33 10.90 -23.37
N LYS A 189 -20.03 12.04 -23.27
CA LYS A 189 -19.54 13.21 -22.53
C LYS A 189 -19.44 12.95 -21.04
N LEU A 190 -20.40 12.23 -20.47
CA LEU A 190 -20.37 11.81 -19.07
C LEU A 190 -19.24 10.80 -18.81
N ARG A 191 -18.96 9.88 -19.75
CA ARG A 191 -17.77 9.01 -19.67
C ARG A 191 -16.47 9.80 -19.67
N GLU A 192 -16.33 10.79 -20.57
CA GLU A 192 -15.17 11.67 -20.60
C GLU A 192 -15.04 12.51 -19.32
N GLU A 193 -16.14 13.06 -18.81
CA GLU A 193 -16.15 13.83 -17.55
C GLU A 193 -15.74 12.94 -16.36
N ILE A 194 -16.28 11.71 -16.26
CA ILE A 194 -15.87 10.74 -15.23
C ILE A 194 -14.37 10.44 -15.33
N LYS A 195 -13.87 10.23 -16.56
CA LYS A 195 -12.46 9.96 -16.81
C LYS A 195 -11.58 11.13 -16.37
N ASP A 196 -11.94 12.36 -16.74
CA ASP A 196 -11.17 13.55 -16.39
C ASP A 196 -11.16 13.82 -14.89
N VAL A 197 -12.30 13.67 -14.21
CA VAL A 197 -12.39 13.83 -12.75
C VAL A 197 -11.59 12.73 -12.04
N SER A 198 -11.72 11.47 -12.48
CA SER A 198 -10.95 10.35 -11.90
C SER A 198 -9.43 10.54 -12.10
N MET A 199 -9.02 11.06 -13.26
CA MET A 199 -7.62 11.41 -13.52
C MET A 199 -7.15 12.62 -12.70
N SER A 200 -8.03 13.56 -12.35
CA SER A 200 -7.73 14.65 -11.43
C SER A 200 -7.52 14.14 -10.01
N ASP A 201 -8.42 13.30 -9.51
CA ASP A 201 -8.30 12.71 -8.17
C ASP A 201 -7.03 11.84 -8.06
N LEU A 202 -6.65 11.11 -9.13
CA LEU A 202 -5.36 10.42 -9.18
C LEU A 202 -4.17 11.39 -9.08
N LYS A 203 -4.21 12.53 -9.78
CA LYS A 203 -3.13 13.54 -9.70
C LYS A 203 -3.01 14.12 -8.30
N ASP A 204 -4.15 14.41 -7.66
CA ASP A 204 -4.20 14.90 -6.29
C ASP A 204 -3.67 13.85 -5.30
N PHE A 205 -3.99 12.58 -5.51
CA PHE A 205 -3.42 11.46 -4.76
C PHE A 205 -1.90 11.36 -4.92
N LEU A 206 -1.38 11.44 -6.15
CA LEU A 206 0.06 11.41 -6.43
C LEU A 206 0.82 12.59 -5.79
N GLU A 207 0.20 13.76 -5.72
CA GLU A 207 0.76 14.93 -5.05
C GLU A 207 0.68 14.81 -3.52
N SER A 208 -0.40 14.23 -3.00
CA SER A 208 -0.55 13.94 -1.57
C SER A 208 0.48 12.91 -1.09
N ILE A 209 0.66 11.81 -1.81
CA ILE A 209 1.70 10.80 -1.51
C ILE A 209 3.06 11.48 -1.47
N ARG A 210 3.37 12.32 -2.45
CA ARG A 210 4.67 12.99 -2.53
C ARG A 210 4.96 13.89 -1.33
N LYS A 211 3.93 14.52 -0.75
CA LYS A 211 4.09 15.37 0.44
C LYS A 211 4.22 14.58 1.74
N HIS A 212 3.62 13.39 1.80
CA HIS A 212 3.56 12.58 3.02
C HIS A 212 4.60 11.45 3.05
N SER A 213 5.18 11.06 1.91
CA SER A 213 6.19 9.99 1.80
C SER A 213 7.33 10.20 2.79
N ASP A 214 7.83 11.43 2.92
CA ASP A 214 8.99 11.74 3.77
C ASP A 214 8.69 11.44 5.25
N LYS A 215 7.47 11.76 5.71
CA LYS A 215 7.02 11.48 7.08
C LYS A 215 6.77 9.99 7.31
N ILE A 216 6.24 9.30 6.29
CA ILE A 216 6.04 7.84 6.33
C ILE A 216 7.40 7.15 6.48
N GLY A 217 8.39 7.54 5.67
CA GLY A 217 9.74 6.99 5.76
C GLY A 217 10.43 7.30 7.08
N GLU A 218 10.28 8.51 7.63
CA GLU A 218 10.79 8.84 8.96
C GLU A 218 10.19 7.95 10.06
N THR A 219 8.88 7.68 9.98
CA THR A 219 8.18 6.84 10.96
C THR A 219 8.59 5.38 10.83
N ALA A 220 8.71 4.86 9.61
CA ALA A 220 9.20 3.50 9.35
C ALA A 220 10.62 3.29 9.88
N MET A 221 11.54 4.24 9.61
CA MET A 221 12.92 4.19 10.12
C MET A 221 12.98 4.28 11.65
N LYS A 222 12.12 5.09 12.28
CA LYS A 222 12.02 5.15 13.75
C LYS A 222 11.51 3.83 14.35
N GLN A 223 10.54 3.20 13.70
CA GLN A 223 9.99 1.92 14.15
C GLN A 223 11.03 0.80 14.05
N ALA A 224 11.77 0.72 12.94
CA ALA A 224 12.87 -0.22 12.79
C ALA A 224 13.98 0.01 13.84
N GLN A 225 14.27 1.27 14.17
CA GLN A 225 15.25 1.60 15.21
C GLN A 225 14.78 1.14 16.60
N GLN A 226 13.49 1.26 16.91
CA GLN A 226 12.92 0.76 18.16
C GLN A 226 12.96 -0.76 18.24
N GLN A 227 12.66 -1.46 17.14
CA GLN A 227 12.77 -2.92 17.05
C GLN A 227 14.21 -3.40 17.27
N ARG A 228 15.20 -2.75 16.63
CA ARG A 228 16.63 -3.03 16.89
C ARG A 228 17.01 -2.85 18.35
N ASN A 229 16.52 -1.79 18.99
CA ASN A 229 16.80 -1.54 20.40
C ASN A 229 16.20 -2.63 21.30
N LEU A 230 14.98 -3.10 20.98
CA LEU A 230 14.34 -4.23 21.66
C LEU A 230 15.12 -5.54 21.47
N ASP A 231 15.57 -5.84 20.26
CA ASP A 231 16.37 -7.04 19.96
C ASP A 231 17.74 -7.00 20.66
N ASN A 232 18.40 -5.83 20.70
CA ASN A 232 19.65 -5.63 21.44
C ASN A 232 19.47 -5.82 22.95
N ILE A 233 18.31 -5.44 23.52
CA ILE A 233 17.98 -5.67 24.94
C ILE A 233 17.74 -7.16 25.21
N ILE A 234 17.10 -7.88 24.28
CA ILE A 234 16.85 -9.33 24.41
C ILE A 234 18.16 -10.13 24.30
N LEU A 235 19.12 -9.68 23.48
CA LEU A 235 20.43 -10.31 23.33
C LEU A 235 21.39 -10.08 24.52
N GLN A 236 21.14 -9.08 25.38
CA GLN A 236 21.98 -8.77 26.54
C GLN A 236 21.64 -9.57 27.82
N GLN A 237 20.65 -10.48 27.81
CA GLN A 237 20.48 -11.40 28.94
C GLN A 237 21.57 -12.49 28.92
N PRO A 238 22.35 -12.68 30.01
CA PRO A 238 23.39 -13.69 30.06
C PRO A 238 22.75 -15.09 30.06
N ARG A 239 22.93 -15.82 28.96
CA ARG A 239 22.50 -17.22 28.83
C ARG A 239 23.30 -18.12 29.77
N ILE A 240 22.69 -18.48 30.90
CA ILE A 240 23.03 -19.70 31.63
C ILE A 240 22.54 -20.89 30.80
N GLY A 241 23.40 -21.89 30.68
CA GLY A 241 23.44 -22.80 29.53
C GLY A 241 22.24 -23.73 29.34
N SER A 242 21.98 -24.06 28.07
CA SER A 242 21.46 -25.38 27.70
C SER A 242 21.79 -25.73 26.26
N LYS A 243 21.93 -27.03 26.03
CA LYS A 243 22.63 -27.70 24.94
C LYS A 243 22.03 -27.42 23.55
N ARG A 244 22.92 -27.24 22.56
CA ARG A 244 22.62 -27.29 21.13
C ARG A 244 21.91 -28.61 20.76
N LYS A 245 20.74 -28.50 20.13
CA LYS A 245 20.23 -29.52 19.21
C LYS A 245 19.72 -28.83 17.95
N SER A 246 20.34 -29.17 16.83
CA SER A 246 19.93 -28.82 15.48
C SER A 246 18.53 -29.38 15.20
N LYS A 247 17.63 -28.57 14.64
CA LYS A 247 16.55 -29.06 13.77
C LYS A 247 16.02 -27.96 12.85
N LYS A 248 15.85 -28.38 11.61
CA LYS A 248 15.21 -27.74 10.46
C LYS A 248 13.70 -27.61 10.68
N ASP A 249 13.13 -26.61 10.00
CA ASP A 249 11.73 -26.43 9.60
C ASP A 249 10.67 -26.24 10.68
N ALA A 250 10.10 -25.02 10.73
CA ALA A 250 8.66 -24.73 10.66
C ALA A 250 8.40 -23.31 11.18
N TYR A 251 7.89 -22.45 10.29
CA TYR A 251 7.25 -21.18 10.64
C TYR A 251 6.19 -21.44 11.72
N THR A 252 6.40 -20.88 12.91
CA THR A 252 5.38 -20.77 13.94
C THR A 252 5.39 -19.32 14.40
N ILE A 253 4.40 -18.57 13.91
CA ILE A 253 4.04 -17.24 14.37
C ILE A 253 3.63 -17.40 15.85
N PHE A 254 4.33 -16.70 16.75
CA PHE A 254 3.88 -16.53 18.12
C PHE A 254 2.93 -15.33 18.15
N ASP A 255 1.64 -15.63 18.32
CA ASP A 255 0.63 -14.70 18.79
C ASP A 255 1.09 -14.10 20.13
N ALA A 256 1.33 -12.80 20.14
CA ALA A 256 1.34 -11.99 21.34
C ALA A 256 0.63 -10.68 21.02
N GLU A 257 -0.54 -10.54 21.62
CA GLU A 257 -1.46 -9.42 21.59
C GLU A 257 -0.71 -8.08 21.75
N ILE A 258 -0.73 -7.26 20.71
CA ILE A 258 -0.46 -5.82 20.81
C ILE A 258 -1.77 -5.12 20.50
N GLU A 259 -2.37 -4.58 21.56
CA GLU A 259 -3.49 -3.65 21.49
C GLU A 259 -3.16 -2.49 20.55
N SER A 260 -3.83 -2.47 19.42
CA SER A 260 -3.86 -1.36 18.48
C SER A 260 -4.64 -0.20 19.10
N THR A 261 -3.98 0.70 19.82
CA THR A 261 -4.53 2.03 20.07
C THR A 261 -4.22 2.95 18.90
N SER A 262 -5.12 2.98 17.92
CA SER A 262 -5.29 4.13 17.03
C SER A 262 -6.78 4.30 16.71
N PRO A 263 -7.27 5.55 16.62
CA PRO A 263 -8.68 5.84 16.71
C PRO A 263 -9.40 5.40 15.43
N LYS A 264 -10.46 4.62 15.58
CA LYS A 264 -11.41 4.29 14.52
C LYS A 264 -12.04 5.59 13.99
N SER A 265 -11.77 5.93 12.73
CA SER A 265 -12.75 6.63 11.91
C SER A 265 -13.48 5.56 11.08
N GLU A 266 -14.71 5.26 11.47
CA GLU A 266 -15.61 4.42 10.71
C GLU A 266 -15.96 5.10 9.38
N GLN A 267 -15.32 4.67 8.29
CA GLN A 267 -15.91 4.74 6.96
C GLN A 267 -15.74 3.38 6.28
N ASP A 268 -16.75 2.57 6.56
CA ASP A 268 -17.31 1.49 5.74
C ASP A 268 -16.86 1.54 4.26
N SER A 269 -15.89 0.69 3.93
CA SER A 269 -15.61 0.27 2.57
C SER A 269 -16.01 -1.20 2.45
N GLY A 270 -17.31 -1.43 2.29
CA GLY A 270 -17.82 -2.71 1.82
C GLY A 270 -17.41 -2.93 0.37
N ILE A 271 -16.31 -3.65 0.15
CA ILE A 271 -16.04 -4.34 -1.11
C ILE A 271 -16.49 -5.77 -0.91
N LEU A 272 -17.71 -6.02 -1.34
CA LEU A 272 -18.27 -7.36 -1.52
C LEU A 272 -17.67 -7.95 -2.80
N ASP A 273 -17.24 -9.21 -2.67
CA ASP A 273 -16.91 -10.12 -3.75
C ASP A 273 -17.88 -9.96 -4.93
N VAL A 274 -17.35 -9.64 -6.11
CA VAL A 274 -18.07 -9.83 -7.38
C VAL A 274 -17.09 -10.45 -8.35
N GLU A 275 -17.23 -11.77 -8.49
CA GLU A 275 -16.72 -12.57 -9.59
C GLU A 275 -17.23 -12.02 -10.93
N ASP A 276 -16.34 -12.04 -11.92
CA ASP A 276 -16.53 -12.13 -13.37
C ASP A 276 -17.67 -11.32 -14.01
N GLU A 277 -17.31 -10.28 -14.77
CA GLU A 277 -17.64 -10.15 -16.21
C GLU A 277 -16.51 -9.35 -16.88
N GLU A 278 -15.65 -10.05 -17.62
CA GLU A 278 -14.67 -9.50 -18.56
C GLU A 278 -15.36 -9.14 -19.89
N ASP A 279 -14.65 -8.32 -20.69
CA ASP A 279 -14.92 -7.96 -22.09
C ASP A 279 -15.71 -6.66 -22.34
N ASP A 280 -15.04 -5.50 -22.11
CA ASP A 280 -15.04 -4.35 -23.05
C ASP A 280 -14.20 -3.12 -22.58
N GLU A 281 -13.65 -3.12 -21.34
CA GLU A 281 -12.90 -1.97 -20.77
C GLU A 281 -11.35 -2.06 -20.80
N GLU A 282 -10.73 -2.96 -21.58
CA GLU A 282 -9.27 -3.19 -21.53
C GLU A 282 -8.40 -1.94 -21.86
N GLY A 283 -8.84 -1.06 -22.75
CA GLY A 283 -8.02 0.08 -23.18
C GLY A 283 -7.87 1.21 -22.16
N ALA A 284 -8.87 1.44 -21.30
CA ALA A 284 -8.84 2.53 -20.34
C ALA A 284 -7.96 2.19 -19.13
N ARG A 285 -8.02 0.94 -18.67
CA ARG A 285 -7.19 0.42 -17.57
C ARG A 285 -5.70 0.50 -17.89
N GLU A 286 -5.30 0.09 -19.10
CA GLU A 286 -3.91 0.13 -19.53
C GLU A 286 -3.36 1.58 -19.58
N THR A 287 -4.17 2.55 -20.02
CA THR A 287 -3.75 3.96 -20.02
C THR A 287 -3.54 4.53 -18.62
N PHE A 288 -4.35 4.10 -17.65
CA PHE A 288 -4.24 4.50 -16.25
C PHE A 288 -2.98 3.91 -15.59
N GLU A 289 -2.73 2.61 -15.78
CA GLU A 289 -1.53 1.93 -15.30
C GLU A 289 -0.26 2.54 -15.88
N ASN A 290 -0.24 2.77 -17.20
CA ASN A 290 0.89 3.41 -17.88
C ASN A 290 1.14 4.84 -17.39
N TYR A 291 0.08 5.62 -17.14
CA TYR A 291 0.21 6.97 -16.59
C TYR A 291 0.79 6.95 -15.17
N TYR A 292 0.24 6.10 -14.29
CA TYR A 292 0.72 5.92 -12.92
C TYR A 292 2.20 5.51 -12.89
N ARG A 293 2.58 4.44 -13.61
CA ARG A 293 3.96 3.93 -13.68
C ARG A 293 4.93 4.98 -14.23
N LYS A 294 4.52 5.77 -15.22
CA LYS A 294 5.34 6.84 -15.79
C LYS A 294 5.55 7.99 -14.81
N GLN A 295 4.54 8.38 -14.05
CA GLN A 295 4.66 9.44 -13.04
C GLN A 295 5.47 8.98 -11.83
N ARG A 296 5.21 7.79 -11.29
CA ARG A 296 5.98 7.23 -10.17
C ARG A 296 7.44 7.03 -10.52
N ARG A 297 7.77 6.60 -11.75
CA ARG A 297 9.17 6.54 -12.22
C ARG A 297 9.85 7.91 -12.29
N LYS A 298 9.11 8.99 -12.61
CA LYS A 298 9.64 10.36 -12.55
C LYS A 298 9.85 10.80 -11.10
N GLN A 299 8.89 10.52 -10.22
CA GLN A 299 9.00 10.84 -8.79
C GLN A 299 10.16 10.10 -8.13
N ALA A 300 10.33 8.80 -8.42
CA ALA A 300 11.49 8.01 -7.98
C ALA A 300 12.80 8.68 -8.39
N ARG A 301 12.92 9.13 -9.66
CA ARG A 301 14.12 9.83 -10.13
C ARG A 301 14.40 11.13 -9.37
N LEU A 302 13.38 11.84 -8.90
CA LEU A 302 13.53 13.06 -8.12
C LEU A 302 13.95 12.75 -6.67
N VAL A 303 13.31 11.77 -6.04
CA VAL A 303 13.64 11.31 -4.69
C VAL A 303 15.07 10.77 -4.61
N LEU A 304 15.54 10.11 -5.66
CA LEU A 304 16.88 9.54 -5.71
C LEU A 304 17.99 10.57 -5.95
N GLN A 305 17.68 11.83 -6.27
CA GLN A 305 18.69 12.87 -6.43
C GLN A 305 19.22 13.29 -5.05
N PRO A 306 20.53 13.12 -4.78
CA PRO A 306 21.09 13.49 -3.50
C PRO A 306 21.09 15.02 -3.34
N PRO A 307 20.76 15.55 -2.14
CA PRO A 307 20.88 16.97 -1.87
C PRO A 307 22.36 17.41 -1.88
N SER A 308 22.65 18.59 -2.43
CA SER A 308 24.03 19.08 -2.63
C SER A 308 24.88 19.10 -1.35
N ASN A 309 24.25 19.35 -0.19
CA ASN A 309 24.93 19.47 1.11
C ASN A 309 24.81 18.19 1.96
N MET A 310 24.47 17.05 1.35
CA MET A 310 24.27 15.79 2.07
C MET A 310 25.51 15.35 2.88
N HIS A 311 26.71 15.69 2.41
CA HIS A 311 27.99 15.30 3.00
C HIS A 311 28.40 16.10 4.24
N GLU A 312 27.75 17.24 4.52
CA GLU A 312 28.12 18.13 5.62
C GLU A 312 27.47 17.75 6.95
N THR A 313 26.26 17.18 6.92
CA THR A 313 25.47 16.90 8.13
C THR A 313 24.78 15.54 8.07
N LEU A 314 24.72 14.86 9.22
CA LEU A 314 23.99 13.60 9.40
C LEU A 314 22.49 13.74 9.07
N ASP A 315 21.90 14.90 9.36
CA ASP A 315 20.49 15.19 9.05
C ASP A 315 20.22 15.18 7.53
N GLY A 316 21.21 15.56 6.71
CA GLY A 316 21.14 15.46 5.25
C GLY A 316 21.00 14.01 4.77
N TYR A 317 21.84 13.10 5.29
CA TYR A 317 21.74 11.66 5.00
C TYR A 317 20.42 11.07 5.51
N ARG A 318 19.98 11.47 6.71
CA ARG A 318 18.72 10.98 7.30
C ARG A 318 17.51 11.36 6.45
N LYS A 319 17.43 12.61 6.01
CA LYS A 319 16.37 13.07 5.10
C LYS A 319 16.38 12.31 3.78
N TYR A 320 17.55 12.09 3.19
CA TYR A 320 17.70 11.35 1.94
C TYR A 320 17.19 9.90 2.07
N PHE A 321 17.61 9.17 3.12
CA PHE A 321 17.12 7.80 3.35
C PHE A 321 15.63 7.76 3.68
N ASN A 322 15.12 8.68 4.50
CA ASN A 322 13.69 8.76 4.79
C ASN A 322 12.85 8.95 3.52
N GLN A 323 13.31 9.78 2.58
CA GLN A 323 12.62 9.97 1.29
C GLN A 323 12.55 8.69 0.47
N ILE A 324 13.66 7.94 0.40
CA ILE A 324 13.73 6.67 -0.34
C ILE A 324 12.83 5.63 0.32
N VAL A 325 12.95 5.41 1.63
CA VAL A 325 12.10 4.45 2.37
C VAL A 325 10.64 4.83 2.22
N GLY A 326 10.29 6.11 2.38
CA GLY A 326 8.94 6.59 2.22
C GLY A 326 8.34 6.31 0.85
N PHE A 327 9.15 6.40 -0.22
CA PHE A 327 8.72 6.03 -1.56
C PHE A 327 8.41 4.53 -1.67
N PHE A 328 9.34 3.67 -1.23
CA PHE A 328 9.21 2.21 -1.38
C PHE A 328 8.17 1.59 -0.45
N VAL A 329 7.98 2.12 0.77
CA VAL A 329 6.91 1.68 1.69
C VAL A 329 5.54 1.97 1.09
N VAL A 330 5.37 3.12 0.43
CA VAL A 330 4.11 3.43 -0.27
C VAL A 330 3.90 2.51 -1.46
N GLU A 331 4.93 2.21 -2.26
CA GLU A 331 4.81 1.24 -3.36
C GLU A 331 4.49 -0.16 -2.87
N ASP A 332 5.09 -0.61 -1.76
CA ASP A 332 4.81 -1.91 -1.16
C ASP A 332 3.37 -1.97 -0.61
N HIS A 333 2.88 -0.90 0.01
CA HIS A 333 1.49 -0.82 0.44
C HIS A 333 0.52 -0.84 -0.75
N ILE A 334 0.86 -0.16 -1.85
CA ILE A 334 0.06 -0.16 -3.08
C ILE A 334 0.05 -1.54 -3.74
N LEU A 335 1.18 -2.27 -3.72
CA LEU A 335 1.27 -3.65 -4.20
C LEU A 335 0.29 -4.57 -3.46
N HIS A 336 0.21 -4.45 -2.14
CA HIS A 336 -0.67 -5.31 -1.32
C HIS A 336 -2.15 -4.88 -1.37
N THR A 337 -2.42 -3.61 -1.67
CA THR A 337 -3.79 -3.06 -1.67
C THR A 337 -4.44 -3.10 -3.06
N THR A 338 -3.66 -3.07 -4.14
CA THR A 338 -4.17 -3.01 -5.52
C THR A 338 -3.93 -4.31 -6.29
N GLN A 339 -4.99 -4.93 -6.81
CA GLN A 339 -4.86 -6.09 -7.69
C GLN A 339 -4.54 -5.63 -9.13
N GLY A 340 -3.27 -5.73 -9.53
CA GLY A 340 -2.82 -5.58 -10.92
C GLY A 340 -2.23 -4.21 -11.33
N LEU A 341 -2.34 -3.16 -10.51
CA LEU A 341 -1.76 -1.84 -10.85
C LEU A 341 -0.22 -1.89 -10.89
N VAL A 342 0.36 -2.61 -9.93
CA VAL A 342 1.80 -2.74 -9.73
C VAL A 342 2.16 -4.21 -9.57
N ASN A 343 3.14 -4.68 -10.35
CA ASN A 343 3.64 -6.05 -10.26
C ASN A 343 4.95 -6.07 -9.46
N ARG A 344 5.24 -7.20 -8.79
CA ARG A 344 6.50 -7.36 -8.04
C ARG A 344 7.74 -7.10 -8.91
N ALA A 345 7.74 -7.60 -10.15
CA ALA A 345 8.82 -7.36 -11.12
C ALA A 345 9.07 -5.88 -11.41
N TYR A 346 8.03 -5.04 -11.49
CA TYR A 346 8.18 -3.60 -11.70
C TYR A 346 8.82 -2.90 -10.48
N ILE A 347 8.41 -3.32 -9.28
CA ILE A 347 9.00 -2.82 -8.03
C ILE A 347 10.47 -3.24 -7.92
N ASP A 348 10.80 -4.47 -8.29
CA ASP A 348 12.17 -4.98 -8.28
C ASP A 348 13.06 -4.21 -9.27
N GLU A 349 12.60 -3.94 -10.50
CA GLU A 349 13.32 -3.09 -11.46
C GLU A 349 13.52 -1.65 -10.97
N LEU A 350 12.50 -1.06 -10.32
CA LEU A 350 12.61 0.25 -9.72
C LEU A 350 13.61 0.26 -8.56
N TRP A 351 13.61 -0.80 -7.74
CA TRP A 351 14.53 -0.98 -6.63
C TRP A 351 15.97 -1.13 -7.11
N GLU A 352 16.24 -1.94 -8.14
CA GLU A 352 17.60 -2.07 -8.70
C GLU A 352 18.14 -0.72 -9.22
N MET A 353 17.30 0.05 -9.91
CA MET A 353 17.67 1.38 -10.40
C MET A 353 17.89 2.38 -9.25
N ALA A 354 17.06 2.30 -8.20
CA ALA A 354 17.22 3.11 -6.99
C ALA A 354 18.50 2.77 -6.25
N LEU A 355 18.73 1.48 -5.97
CA LEU A 355 19.89 0.94 -5.29
C LEU A 355 21.19 1.32 -5.99
N SER A 356 21.26 1.17 -7.32
CA SER A 356 22.41 1.59 -8.12
C SER A 356 22.74 3.08 -7.94
N LYS A 357 21.72 3.94 -7.97
CA LYS A 357 21.89 5.40 -7.79
C LYS A 357 22.24 5.77 -6.37
N THR A 358 21.61 5.14 -5.39
CA THR A 358 21.89 5.36 -3.96
C THR A 358 23.33 4.95 -3.63
N ILE A 359 23.80 3.81 -4.14
CA ILE A 359 25.21 3.39 -3.97
C ILE A 359 26.16 4.40 -4.63
N ALA A 360 25.88 4.85 -5.86
CA ALA A 360 26.71 5.85 -6.53
C ALA A 360 26.76 7.19 -5.77
N ALA A 361 25.62 7.64 -5.24
CA ALA A 361 25.52 8.82 -4.40
C ALA A 361 26.31 8.64 -3.10
N LEU A 362 26.14 7.49 -2.41
CA LEU A 362 26.85 7.19 -1.17
C LEU A 362 28.36 7.11 -1.38
N ARG A 363 28.85 6.44 -2.43
CA ARG A 363 30.29 6.40 -2.77
C ARG A 363 30.87 7.80 -2.97
N THR A 364 30.13 8.66 -3.64
CA THR A 364 30.57 10.04 -3.91
C THR A 364 30.60 10.84 -2.61
N HIS A 365 29.51 10.85 -1.85
CA HIS A 365 29.38 11.67 -0.64
C HIS A 365 30.19 11.14 0.55
N SER A 366 30.42 9.83 0.66
CA SER A 366 31.26 9.23 1.70
C SER A 366 32.74 9.59 1.51
N SER A 367 33.20 9.76 0.27
CA SER A 367 34.59 10.13 -0.02
C SER A 367 34.99 11.52 0.52
N TYR A 368 34.02 12.42 0.68
CA TYR A 368 34.23 13.75 1.26
C TYR A 368 34.20 13.75 2.80
N CYS A 369 33.71 12.68 3.43
CA CYS A 369 33.65 12.58 4.88
C CYS A 369 35.06 12.36 5.48
N SER A 370 35.60 13.41 6.10
CA SER A 370 36.92 13.38 6.76
C SER A 370 36.86 13.14 8.27
N ASP A 371 35.66 13.13 8.87
CA ASP A 371 35.49 12.90 10.30
C ASP A 371 35.11 11.43 10.58
N PRO A 372 35.92 10.68 11.36
CA PRO A 372 35.59 9.32 11.78
C PRO A 372 34.20 9.18 12.45
N ASN A 373 33.76 10.17 13.23
CA ASN A 373 32.47 10.05 13.93
C ASN A 373 31.29 10.11 12.95
N LEU A 374 31.32 11.03 11.99
CA LEU A 374 30.29 11.12 10.95
C LEU A 374 30.22 9.85 10.09
N VAL A 375 31.36 9.20 9.81
CA VAL A 375 31.38 7.94 9.06
C VAL A 375 30.76 6.79 9.86
N LEU A 376 30.99 6.73 11.18
CA LEU A 376 30.33 5.75 12.05
C LEU A 376 28.81 5.97 12.10
N ASP A 377 28.38 7.21 12.25
CA ASP A 377 26.96 7.53 12.27
C ASP A 377 26.29 7.25 10.92
N LEU A 378 26.99 7.53 9.81
CA LEU A 378 26.55 7.16 8.47
C LEU A 378 26.41 5.65 8.32
N LYS A 379 27.38 4.86 8.84
CA LYS A 379 27.30 3.40 8.86
C LYS A 379 26.05 2.94 9.63
N ASN A 380 25.80 3.47 10.82
CA ASN A 380 24.62 3.09 11.62
C ASN A 380 23.31 3.45 10.89
N LEU A 381 23.28 4.57 10.18
CA LEU A 381 22.14 5.01 9.40
C LEU A 381 21.89 4.13 8.15
N ILE A 382 22.94 3.74 7.43
CA ILE A 382 22.86 2.81 6.28
C ILE A 382 22.39 1.44 6.75
N VAL A 383 22.91 0.96 7.87
CA VAL A 383 22.50 -0.32 8.45
C VAL A 383 21.02 -0.28 8.85
N LEU A 384 20.56 0.80 9.52
CA LEU A 384 19.14 0.98 9.84
C LEU A 384 18.27 1.03 8.57
N PHE A 385 18.77 1.70 7.51
CA PHE A 385 18.10 1.77 6.21
C PHE A 385 17.97 0.38 5.55
N ALA A 386 19.04 -0.41 5.57
CA ALA A 386 19.06 -1.77 5.05
C ALA A 386 18.07 -2.67 5.81
N ASP A 387 18.12 -2.66 7.14
CA ASP A 387 17.20 -3.46 7.97
C ASP A 387 15.74 -3.08 7.75
N THR A 388 15.45 -1.78 7.68
CA THR A 388 14.08 -1.29 7.44
C THR A 388 13.53 -1.85 6.13
N LEU A 389 14.32 -1.81 5.05
CA LEU A 389 13.91 -2.31 3.74
C LEU A 389 13.88 -3.84 3.66
N GLN A 390 14.72 -4.52 4.43
CA GLN A 390 14.71 -5.97 4.53
C GLN A 390 13.41 -6.49 5.14
N VAL A 391 12.80 -5.78 6.10
CA VAL A 391 11.48 -6.10 6.67
C VAL A 391 10.38 -6.07 5.61
N TYR A 392 10.46 -5.17 4.63
CA TYR A 392 9.53 -5.10 3.48
C TYR A 392 9.91 -6.09 2.35
N GLY A 393 10.90 -6.95 2.55
CA GLY A 393 11.29 -8.00 1.60
C GLY A 393 12.12 -7.52 0.40
N PHE A 394 12.78 -6.36 0.49
CA PHE A 394 13.70 -5.89 -0.55
C PHE A 394 15.11 -6.49 -0.39
N PRO A 395 15.82 -6.82 -1.50
CA PRO A 395 17.19 -7.31 -1.44
C PRO A 395 18.17 -6.18 -1.10
N VAL A 396 18.95 -6.36 -0.02
CA VAL A 396 19.86 -5.33 0.52
C VAL A 396 21.34 -5.68 0.47
N ASN A 397 21.72 -6.82 -0.12
CA ASN A 397 23.11 -7.32 -0.12
C ASN A 397 24.13 -6.30 -0.67
N GLN A 398 23.79 -5.57 -1.73
CA GLN A 398 24.69 -4.56 -2.30
C GLN A 398 24.94 -3.36 -1.38
N LEU A 399 24.03 -3.08 -0.42
CA LEU A 399 24.25 -2.06 0.61
C LEU A 399 25.31 -2.52 1.62
N PHE A 400 25.34 -3.81 1.95
CA PHE A 400 26.38 -4.38 2.81
C PHE A 400 27.74 -4.41 2.12
N ASP A 401 27.79 -4.71 0.82
CA ASP A 401 29.03 -4.58 0.03
C ASP A 401 29.54 -3.14 0.05
N MET A 402 28.65 -2.16 -0.10
CA MET A 402 29.00 -0.75 0.01
C MET A 402 29.49 -0.38 1.42
N LEU A 403 28.90 -0.93 2.49
CA LEU A 403 29.40 -0.72 3.85
C LEU A 403 30.85 -1.20 4.02
N LEU A 404 31.24 -2.30 3.34
CA LEU A 404 32.62 -2.77 3.31
C LEU A 404 33.56 -1.82 2.55
N GLU A 405 33.08 -1.10 1.54
CA GLU A 405 33.85 -0.04 0.88
C GLU A 405 34.01 1.20 1.79
N ILE A 406 32.95 1.63 2.49
CA ILE A 406 33.02 2.72 3.48
C ILE A 406 33.97 2.35 4.63
N ARG A 407 34.07 1.08 5.01
CA ARG A 407 35.04 0.60 5.99
C ARG A 407 36.48 0.93 5.60
N ASP A 408 36.83 0.71 4.34
CA ASP A 408 38.19 0.96 3.88
C ASP A 408 38.50 2.46 3.91
N GLN A 409 37.52 3.30 3.56
CA GLN A 409 37.61 4.75 3.72
C GLN A 409 37.73 5.18 5.20
N TYR A 410 36.94 4.58 6.09
CA TYR A 410 37.00 4.82 7.53
C TYR A 410 38.38 4.47 8.09
N SER A 411 38.93 3.34 7.67
CA SER A 411 40.27 2.88 8.06
C SER A 411 41.34 3.89 7.62
N GLU A 412 41.27 4.38 6.38
CA GLU A 412 42.18 5.42 5.88
C GLU A 412 42.06 6.75 6.66
N THR A 413 40.84 7.19 6.96
CA THR A 413 40.60 8.42 7.72
C THR A 413 41.09 8.29 9.17
N LEU A 414 40.87 7.14 9.81
CA LEU A 414 41.44 6.86 11.14
C LEU A 414 42.97 6.89 11.10
N LEU A 415 43.60 6.26 10.10
CA LEU A 415 45.06 6.25 9.96
C LEU A 415 45.63 7.67 9.82
N LYS A 416 44.97 8.56 9.09
CA LYS A 416 45.37 9.98 8.99
C LYS A 416 45.26 10.70 10.33
N LYS A 417 44.15 10.52 11.05
CA LYS A 417 43.96 11.13 12.38
C LYS A 417 45.04 10.66 13.35
N TRP A 418 45.32 9.35 13.37
CA TRP A 418 46.30 8.77 14.30
C TRP A 418 47.75 9.11 13.90
N SER A 419 48.03 9.34 12.61
CA SER A 419 49.29 9.94 12.16
C SER A 419 49.56 11.28 12.85
N GLY A 420 48.54 12.14 12.92
CA GLY A 420 48.61 13.43 13.62
C GLY A 420 48.82 13.25 15.13
N ILE A 421 48.11 12.32 15.76
CA ILE A 421 48.27 12.04 17.20
C ILE A 421 49.69 11.53 17.50
N PHE A 422 50.20 10.57 16.73
CA PHE A 422 51.56 10.07 16.94
C PHE A 422 52.62 11.16 16.74
N ARG A 423 52.44 12.05 15.76
CA ARG A 423 53.32 13.20 15.57
C ARG A 423 53.32 14.12 16.79
N ASN A 424 52.14 14.46 17.32
CA ASN A 424 52.02 15.29 18.52
C ASN A 424 52.64 14.63 19.76
N ILE A 425 52.50 13.30 19.90
CA ILE A 425 53.13 12.55 21.00
C ILE A 425 54.66 12.58 20.86
N LEU A 426 55.18 12.37 19.66
CA LEU A 426 56.62 12.43 19.38
C LEU A 426 57.22 13.82 19.57
N ASP A 427 56.47 14.87 19.22
CA ASP A 427 56.92 16.26 19.38
C ASP A 427 56.88 16.74 20.84
N SER A 428 56.03 16.13 21.68
CA SER A 428 55.91 16.45 23.11
C SER A 428 56.73 15.55 24.03
N ASP A 429 57.37 14.51 23.49
CA ASP A 429 58.18 13.61 24.31
C ASP A 429 59.51 14.25 24.70
N ASN A 430 59.94 14.00 25.94
CA ASN A 430 61.19 14.50 26.49
C ASN A 430 62.37 13.52 26.28
N TYR A 431 62.13 12.39 25.61
CA TYR A 431 63.09 11.32 25.30
C TYR A 431 64.01 10.98 26.49
N SER A 432 63.42 10.94 27.70
CA SER A 432 64.14 10.64 28.92
C SER A 432 63.51 9.45 29.66
N PRO A 433 64.30 8.63 30.37
CA PRO A 433 63.79 7.56 31.23
C PRO A 433 62.81 8.12 32.28
N ILE A 434 61.62 7.53 32.42
CA ILE A 434 60.60 8.02 33.37
C ILE A 434 61.08 7.80 34.82
N PRO A 435 61.28 8.88 35.61
CA PRO A 435 61.60 8.74 37.03
C PRO A 435 60.31 8.52 37.83
N VAL A 436 60.30 7.48 38.65
CA VAL A 436 59.19 7.09 39.51
C VAL A 436 59.58 7.32 40.95
N THR A 437 58.99 8.35 41.55
CA THR A 437 59.26 8.75 42.95
C THR A 437 58.26 8.16 43.95
N SER A 438 57.14 7.58 43.49
CA SER A 438 56.06 7.05 44.33
C SER A 438 55.45 5.75 43.75
N GLU A 439 54.96 4.87 44.63
CA GLU A 439 54.27 3.62 44.28
C GLU A 439 52.98 3.84 43.48
N GLU A 440 52.30 4.97 43.68
CA GLU A 440 51.09 5.33 42.91
C GLU A 440 51.41 5.63 41.44
N MET A 441 52.53 6.32 41.19
CA MET A 441 53.00 6.63 39.84
C MET A 441 53.48 5.35 39.13
N TYR A 442 54.08 4.42 39.88
CA TYR A 442 54.44 3.09 39.39
C TYR A 442 53.20 2.30 38.92
N LYS A 443 52.14 2.22 39.76
CA LYS A 443 50.89 1.53 39.42
C LYS A 443 50.18 2.17 38.22
N LYS A 444 50.21 3.50 38.09
CA LYS A 444 49.64 4.21 36.93
C LYS A 444 50.34 3.85 35.63
N VAL A 445 51.67 3.76 35.62
CA VAL A 445 52.46 3.40 34.43
C VAL A 445 52.26 1.92 34.08
N ILE A 446 52.23 1.01 35.06
CA ILE A 446 51.95 -0.42 34.84
C ILE A 446 50.51 -0.66 34.36
N GLY A 447 49.55 0.11 34.87
CA GLY A 447 48.16 0.04 34.40
C GLY A 447 47.99 0.48 32.94
N GLN A 448 48.88 1.35 32.44
CA GLN A 448 48.88 1.80 31.05
C GLN A 448 49.69 0.89 30.13
N PHE A 449 50.80 0.32 30.62
CA PHE A 449 51.68 -0.52 29.83
C PHE A 449 52.10 -1.77 30.63
N PRO A 450 51.78 -2.98 30.14
CA PRO A 450 52.16 -4.22 30.81
C PRO A 450 53.68 -4.44 30.68
N PHE A 451 54.42 -3.97 31.69
CA PHE A 451 55.86 -4.17 31.82
C PHE A 451 56.15 -5.06 33.03
N GLN A 452 56.83 -6.18 32.81
CA GLN A 452 57.30 -7.08 33.85
C GLN A 452 58.82 -7.05 33.88
N ASP A 453 59.38 -6.58 34.99
CA ASP A 453 60.81 -6.62 35.26
C ASP A 453 61.04 -6.90 36.74
N SER A 454 61.48 -8.12 37.03
CA SER A 454 61.70 -8.64 38.39
C SER A 454 62.89 -8.00 39.11
N GLU A 455 63.77 -7.28 38.41
CA GLU A 455 64.86 -6.52 39.02
C GLU A 455 64.41 -5.11 39.42
N LEU A 456 63.57 -4.47 38.60
CA LEU A 456 63.00 -3.15 38.89
C LEU A 456 61.98 -3.20 40.04
N GLU A 457 61.28 -4.31 40.24
CA GLU A 457 60.38 -4.52 41.37
C GLU A 457 61.11 -4.51 42.72
N LYS A 458 62.35 -5.01 42.77
CA LYS A 458 63.16 -5.17 44.00
C LYS A 458 63.92 -3.91 44.43
N GLN A 459 64.07 -2.89 43.58
CA GLN A 459 64.80 -1.66 43.92
C GLN A 459 63.99 -0.72 44.85
N PRO A 460 64.64 0.04 45.74
CA PRO A 460 63.99 1.13 46.48
C PRO A 460 63.72 2.34 45.58
N PHE A 461 62.68 3.13 45.88
CA PHE A 461 62.40 4.38 45.15
C PHE A 461 63.49 5.43 45.41
N PRO A 462 63.87 6.26 44.41
CA PRO A 462 63.24 6.45 43.11
C PRO A 462 63.69 5.44 42.04
N LYS A 463 62.72 4.80 41.38
CA LYS A 463 62.96 3.85 40.28
C LYS A 463 63.01 4.63 38.96
N LYS A 464 63.75 4.14 37.97
CA LYS A 464 63.72 4.70 36.60
C LYS A 464 63.28 3.61 35.63
N PHE A 465 62.20 3.85 34.89
CA PHE A 465 61.85 2.96 33.79
C PHE A 465 62.83 3.17 32.64
N PRO A 466 63.24 2.10 31.93
CA PRO A 466 64.20 2.22 30.82
C PRO A 466 63.61 2.92 29.59
N PHE A 467 62.29 3.09 29.51
CA PHE A 467 61.58 3.72 28.41
C PHE A 467 61.03 5.11 28.78
N SER A 468 60.80 5.96 27.77
CA SER A 468 60.17 7.28 27.93
C SER A 468 58.64 7.22 27.96
N GLU A 469 57.98 8.35 28.23
CA GLU A 469 56.51 8.47 28.22
C GLU A 469 55.88 8.15 26.85
N PHE A 470 56.69 8.14 25.78
CA PHE A 470 56.28 7.70 24.46
C PHE A 470 55.72 6.27 24.44
N VAL A 471 56.36 5.31 25.12
CA VAL A 471 55.98 3.89 25.04
C VAL A 471 54.56 3.64 25.59
N PRO A 472 54.21 4.06 26.83
CA PRO A 472 52.85 3.88 27.36
C PRO A 472 51.80 4.68 26.57
N LYS A 473 52.12 5.90 26.13
CA LYS A 473 51.20 6.74 25.35
C LYS A 473 50.88 6.10 24.00
N VAL A 474 51.89 5.63 23.26
CA VAL A 474 51.68 4.95 21.97
C VAL A 474 50.91 3.66 22.14
N TYR A 475 51.24 2.86 23.14
CA TYR A 475 50.52 1.60 23.41
C TYR A 475 49.03 1.84 23.70
N ASN A 476 48.69 2.85 24.51
CA ASN A 476 47.29 3.22 24.74
C ASN A 476 46.60 3.72 23.46
N GLN A 477 47.27 4.53 22.64
CA GLN A 477 46.67 4.98 21.37
C GLN A 477 46.45 3.84 20.37
N ILE A 478 47.30 2.80 20.39
CA ILE A 478 47.06 1.58 19.60
C ILE A 478 45.85 0.81 20.14
N LYS A 479 45.67 0.72 21.47
CA LYS A 479 44.45 0.13 22.06
C LYS A 479 43.19 0.90 21.67
N GLU A 480 43.21 2.23 21.76
CA GLU A 480 42.11 3.09 21.32
C GLU A 480 41.80 2.94 19.82
N PHE A 481 42.83 2.75 18.98
CA PHE A 481 42.63 2.40 17.57
C PHE A 481 41.90 1.07 17.39
N ILE A 482 42.33 0.03 18.12
CA ILE A 482 41.71 -1.30 18.07
C ILE A 482 40.24 -1.21 18.48
N TYR A 483 39.92 -0.46 19.55
CA TYR A 483 38.54 -0.20 19.94
C TYR A 483 37.75 0.58 18.88
N ALA A 484 38.34 1.57 18.22
CA ALA A 484 37.68 2.29 17.13
C ALA A 484 37.38 1.36 15.93
N CYS A 485 38.31 0.48 15.56
CA CYS A 485 38.08 -0.54 14.54
C CYS A 485 37.00 -1.54 14.96
N LEU A 486 36.99 -1.96 16.23
CA LEU A 486 35.97 -2.85 16.77
C LEU A 486 34.57 -2.20 16.71
N LYS A 487 34.46 -0.95 17.16
CA LYS A 487 33.21 -0.18 17.13
C LYS A 487 32.64 -0.04 15.71
N PHE A 488 33.51 0.04 14.70
CA PHE A 488 33.06 0.02 13.31
C PHE A 488 32.54 -1.36 12.89
N SER A 489 33.20 -2.44 13.35
CA SER A 489 32.82 -3.83 13.03
C SER A 489 31.50 -4.31 13.64
N GLU A 490 31.03 -3.66 14.70
CA GLU A 490 29.72 -3.92 15.30
C GLU A 490 28.63 -3.76 14.23
N ASP A 491 27.56 -4.57 14.26
CA ASP A 491 26.41 -4.52 13.33
C ASP A 491 26.66 -4.82 11.84
N LEU A 492 27.87 -5.23 11.42
CA LEU A 492 28.16 -5.58 10.01
C LEU A 492 27.81 -7.03 9.63
N HIS A 493 27.16 -7.79 10.52
CA HIS A 493 26.90 -9.23 10.38
C HIS A 493 28.13 -10.09 10.04
N LEU A 494 29.34 -9.58 10.36
CA LEU A 494 30.59 -10.29 10.16
C LEU A 494 30.76 -11.38 11.22
N SER A 495 31.39 -12.49 10.83
CA SER A 495 31.81 -13.52 11.76
C SER A 495 32.92 -13.01 12.69
N SER A 496 33.01 -13.54 13.91
CA SER A 496 34.07 -13.16 14.86
C SER A 496 35.48 -13.36 14.29
N THR A 497 35.66 -14.33 13.39
CA THR A 497 36.92 -14.56 12.65
C THR A 497 37.22 -13.48 11.62
N GLU A 498 36.23 -12.99 10.88
CA GLU A 498 36.41 -11.90 9.91
C GLU A 498 36.71 -10.57 10.61
N VAL A 499 36.06 -10.32 11.76
CA VAL A 499 36.34 -9.15 12.60
C VAL A 499 37.78 -9.20 13.13
N ASP A 500 38.23 -10.36 13.58
CA ASP A 500 39.59 -10.59 14.08
C ASP A 500 40.66 -10.35 13.00
N ASP A 501 40.51 -10.96 11.82
CA ASP A 501 41.40 -10.74 10.69
C ASP A 501 41.40 -9.27 10.22
N MET A 502 40.24 -8.62 10.23
CA MET A 502 40.10 -7.22 9.89
C MET A 502 40.87 -6.33 10.87
N ILE A 503 40.67 -6.51 12.18
CA ILE A 503 41.36 -5.72 13.22
C ILE A 503 42.88 -5.94 13.11
N ARG A 504 43.35 -7.17 12.90
CA ARG A 504 44.78 -7.44 12.73
C ARG A 504 45.34 -6.78 11.49
N LYS A 505 44.65 -6.83 10.34
CA LYS A 505 45.09 -6.18 9.10
C LYS A 505 45.15 -4.65 9.25
N SER A 506 44.13 -4.04 9.84
CA SER A 506 44.09 -2.59 10.09
C SER A 506 45.17 -2.15 11.10
N THR A 507 45.39 -2.94 12.16
CA THR A 507 46.46 -2.68 13.14
C THR A 507 47.84 -2.81 12.50
N ASN A 508 48.04 -3.81 11.64
CA ASN A 508 49.27 -3.97 10.87
C ASN A 508 49.54 -2.77 9.96
N LEU A 509 48.51 -2.23 9.32
CA LEU A 509 48.64 -1.03 8.50
C LEU A 509 48.98 0.21 9.33
N LEU A 510 48.39 0.35 10.53
CA LEU A 510 48.74 1.41 11.48
C LEU A 510 50.22 1.32 11.88
N LEU A 511 50.70 0.14 12.25
CA LEU A 511 52.08 -0.07 12.68
C LEU A 511 53.06 0.16 11.51
N THR A 512 52.88 -0.55 10.40
CA THR A 512 53.84 -0.57 9.27
C THR A 512 53.87 0.74 8.49
N ARG A 513 52.72 1.41 8.31
CA ARG A 513 52.63 2.63 7.48
C ARG A 513 52.64 3.89 8.31
N THR A 514 51.79 4.00 9.33
CA THR A 514 51.60 5.26 10.05
C THR A 514 52.67 5.46 11.12
N LEU A 515 52.86 4.48 12.00
CA LEU A 515 53.84 4.57 13.08
C LEU A 515 55.28 4.55 12.55
N SER A 516 55.57 3.69 11.57
CA SER A 516 56.88 3.67 10.88
C SER A 516 57.22 5.02 10.24
N ASN A 517 56.30 5.62 9.48
CA ASN A 517 56.53 6.94 8.88
C ASN A 517 56.73 8.03 9.94
N SER A 518 55.97 7.99 11.03
CA SER A 518 56.15 8.93 12.14
C SER A 518 57.52 8.78 12.81
N LEU A 519 57.98 7.55 13.05
CA LEU A 519 59.30 7.27 13.60
C LEU A 519 60.42 7.69 12.64
N GLN A 520 60.33 7.34 11.36
CA GLN A 520 61.29 7.74 10.33
C GLN A 520 61.40 9.26 10.20
N ASN A 521 60.27 9.97 10.27
CA ASN A 521 60.25 11.43 10.25
C ASN A 521 60.93 12.05 11.47
N VAL A 522 60.91 11.38 12.63
CA VAL A 522 61.65 11.82 13.80
C VAL A 522 63.12 11.50 13.62
N ILE A 523 63.49 10.24 13.33
CA ILE A 523 64.90 9.80 13.17
C ILE A 523 65.67 10.70 12.18
N LYS A 524 65.04 11.12 11.08
CA LYS A 524 65.68 11.97 10.06
C LYS A 524 65.74 13.47 10.40
N ARG A 525 65.31 13.91 11.59
CA ARG A 525 65.41 15.33 12.00
C ARG A 525 66.87 15.67 12.33
N LYS A 526 67.38 16.73 11.69
CA LYS A 526 68.78 17.19 11.83
C LYS A 526 69.22 17.64 13.24
N ASN A 527 68.29 17.81 14.19
CA ASN A 527 68.56 18.37 15.51
C ASN A 527 68.40 17.36 16.65
N ILE A 528 68.31 16.06 16.37
CA ILE A 528 68.16 15.05 17.43
C ILE A 528 69.52 14.74 18.04
N GLY A 529 69.59 14.79 19.38
CA GLY A 529 70.79 14.43 20.12
C GLY A 529 71.05 12.91 20.09
N LEU A 530 72.33 12.51 20.14
CA LEU A 530 72.75 11.09 20.24
C LEU A 530 72.03 10.34 21.38
N THR A 531 71.80 11.00 22.51
CA THR A 531 71.09 10.44 23.67
C THR A 531 69.61 10.16 23.37
N GLU A 532 68.96 10.99 22.57
CA GLU A 532 67.55 10.86 22.20
C GLU A 532 67.36 9.71 21.20
N LEU A 533 68.28 9.55 20.24
CA LEU A 533 68.29 8.41 19.31
C LEU A 533 68.45 7.08 20.05
N VAL A 534 69.34 7.02 21.06
CA VAL A 534 69.49 5.84 21.92
C VAL A 534 68.20 5.54 22.67
N GLN A 535 67.54 6.55 23.22
CA GLN A 535 66.27 6.37 23.90
C GLN A 535 65.16 5.89 22.95
N ILE A 536 65.13 6.36 21.70
CA ILE A 536 64.21 5.87 20.66
C ILE A 536 64.44 4.39 20.38
N ILE A 537 65.69 3.91 20.33
CA ILE A 537 66.02 2.49 20.16
C ILE A 537 65.54 1.64 21.35
N ILE A 538 65.71 2.14 22.57
CA ILE A 538 65.21 1.45 23.77
C ILE A 538 63.68 1.40 23.73
N ASN A 539 63.04 2.52 23.40
CA ASN A 539 61.59 2.63 23.27
C ASN A 539 61.02 1.69 22.20
N THR A 540 61.63 1.61 21.02
CA THR A 540 61.20 0.71 19.94
C THR A 540 61.37 -0.75 20.32
N THR A 541 62.41 -1.10 21.10
CA THR A 541 62.62 -2.45 21.63
C THR A 541 61.54 -2.84 22.65
N HIS A 542 61.12 -1.92 23.51
CA HIS A 542 60.01 -2.19 24.43
C HIS A 542 58.65 -2.25 23.71
N LEU A 543 58.43 -1.43 22.68
CA LEU A 543 57.25 -1.54 21.83
C LEU A 543 57.21 -2.85 21.03
N GLU A 544 58.36 -3.34 20.53
CA GLU A 544 58.48 -4.65 19.87
C GLU A 544 58.03 -5.78 20.80
N LYS A 545 58.48 -5.77 22.06
CA LYS A 545 58.03 -6.74 23.08
C LYS A 545 56.52 -6.62 23.35
N SER A 546 55.99 -5.41 23.29
CA SER A 546 54.57 -5.14 23.55
C SER A 546 53.61 -5.65 22.48
N CYS A 547 54.09 -5.94 21.26
CA CYS A 547 53.27 -6.50 20.19
C CYS A 547 52.60 -7.82 20.58
N LYS A 548 53.26 -8.65 21.40
CA LYS A 548 52.66 -9.91 21.90
C LYS A 548 51.42 -9.65 22.76
N TYR A 549 51.47 -8.63 23.62
CA TYR A 549 50.32 -8.24 24.44
C TYR A 549 49.20 -7.63 23.60
N LEU A 550 49.53 -6.97 22.48
CA LEU A 550 48.51 -6.49 21.53
C LEU A 550 47.83 -7.65 20.79
N GLU A 551 48.57 -8.69 20.39
CA GLU A 551 48.00 -9.90 19.78
C GLU A 551 47.04 -10.61 20.74
N GLU A 552 47.45 -10.78 22.00
CA GLU A 552 46.62 -11.37 23.04
C GLU A 552 45.38 -10.50 23.33
N PHE A 553 45.55 -9.18 23.35
CA PHE A 553 44.44 -8.24 23.54
C PHE A 553 43.40 -8.31 22.41
N ILE A 554 43.84 -8.36 21.14
CA ILE A 554 42.92 -8.52 20.00
C ILE A 554 42.15 -9.85 20.14
N THR A 555 42.86 -10.94 20.45
CA THR A 555 42.28 -12.29 20.59
C THR A 555 41.26 -12.35 21.74
N ASN A 556 41.55 -11.70 22.87
CA ASN A 556 40.64 -11.60 24.02
C ASN A 556 39.39 -10.77 23.70
N ILE A 557 39.52 -9.73 22.89
CA ILE A 557 38.38 -8.89 22.50
C ILE A 557 37.47 -9.61 21.49
N THR A 558 38.06 -10.34 20.54
CA THR A 558 37.32 -11.02 19.47
C THR A 558 36.78 -12.39 19.90
N ASN A 559 37.17 -12.90 21.08
CA ASN A 559 36.80 -14.21 21.63
C ASN A 559 37.10 -15.38 20.67
N VAL A 560 38.05 -15.22 19.75
CA VAL A 560 38.47 -16.27 18.82
C VAL A 560 39.53 -17.13 19.49
N LEU A 561 39.37 -18.46 19.48
CA LEU A 561 40.38 -19.36 20.06
C LEU A 561 41.69 -19.27 19.26
N PRO A 562 42.86 -19.21 19.93
CA PRO A 562 44.17 -19.11 19.27
C PRO A 562 44.55 -20.32 18.39
N GLU A 563 43.75 -21.40 18.35
CA GLU A 563 44.04 -22.63 17.58
C GLU A 563 43.55 -22.62 16.11
N THR A 564 42.87 -21.57 15.64
CA THR A 564 42.55 -21.45 14.20
C THR A 564 43.78 -21.05 13.38
N VAL A 565 44.24 -21.97 12.52
CA VAL A 565 45.50 -22.04 11.74
C VAL A 565 45.80 -20.83 10.80
N HIS A 566 44.98 -19.77 10.79
CA HIS A 566 45.09 -18.64 9.85
C HIS A 566 45.22 -17.25 10.48
N THR A 567 45.47 -17.14 11.79
CA THR A 567 45.65 -15.83 12.43
C THR A 567 46.93 -15.13 11.95
N THR A 568 46.76 -14.01 11.25
CA THR A 568 47.86 -13.17 10.78
C THR A 568 48.59 -12.56 11.96
N LYS A 569 49.87 -12.90 12.16
CA LYS A 569 50.72 -12.28 13.19
C LYS A 569 50.87 -10.77 12.94
N LEU A 570 51.10 -10.00 14.00
CA LEU A 570 51.37 -8.58 13.86
C LEU A 570 52.78 -8.36 13.29
N TYR A 571 52.87 -7.62 12.18
CA TYR A 571 54.11 -7.15 11.56
C TYR A 571 54.75 -5.97 12.32
N GLY A 572 54.28 -5.69 13.54
CA GLY A 572 54.91 -4.70 14.42
C GLY A 572 56.37 -5.04 14.69
N THR A 573 56.69 -6.32 14.85
CA THR A 573 58.07 -6.76 15.15
C THR A 573 59.06 -6.44 14.03
N THR A 574 58.70 -6.65 12.77
CA THR A 574 59.56 -6.27 11.63
C THR A 574 59.67 -4.75 11.50
N THR A 575 58.54 -4.04 11.66
CA THR A 575 58.50 -2.57 11.57
C THR A 575 59.41 -1.90 12.60
N PHE A 576 59.37 -2.35 13.85
CA PHE A 576 60.21 -1.80 14.92
C PHE A 576 61.69 -2.19 14.75
N LYS A 577 61.98 -3.37 14.18
CA LYS A 577 63.35 -3.73 13.80
C LYS A 577 63.90 -2.81 12.71
N ASP A 578 63.11 -2.50 11.68
CA ASP A 578 63.54 -1.60 10.60
C ASP A 578 63.77 -0.18 11.12
N ALA A 579 62.86 0.31 11.98
CA ALA A 579 63.04 1.59 12.66
C ALA A 579 64.29 1.62 13.56
N ARG A 580 64.61 0.51 14.23
CA ARG A 580 65.84 0.37 15.01
C ARG A 580 67.09 0.43 14.14
N HIS A 581 67.14 -0.31 13.03
CA HIS A 581 68.28 -0.24 12.10
C HIS A 581 68.48 1.18 11.55
N ALA A 582 67.39 1.86 11.16
CA ALA A 582 67.47 3.24 10.70
C ALA A 582 67.98 4.21 11.79
N ALA A 583 67.57 4.02 13.04
CA ALA A 583 68.09 4.81 14.16
C ALA A 583 69.58 4.51 14.44
N GLU A 584 69.99 3.24 14.36
CA GLU A 584 71.40 2.83 14.50
C GLU A 584 72.28 3.44 13.38
N GLU A 585 71.81 3.46 12.15
CA GLU A 585 72.50 4.07 10.99
C GLU A 585 72.64 5.61 11.16
N GLU A 586 71.62 6.27 11.71
CA GLU A 586 71.67 7.71 11.96
C GLU A 586 72.58 8.06 13.16
N ILE A 587 72.60 7.21 14.20
CA ILE A 587 73.58 7.30 15.30
C ILE A 587 74.99 7.21 14.74
N TYR A 588 75.23 6.23 13.87
CA TYR A 588 76.52 6.04 13.22
C TYR A 588 76.93 7.27 12.41
N THR A 589 76.02 7.82 11.59
CA THR A 589 76.27 9.00 10.77
C THR A 589 76.56 10.25 11.61
N ASN A 590 75.75 10.52 12.63
CA ASN A 590 75.95 11.66 13.53
C ASN A 590 77.25 11.56 14.34
N LEU A 591 77.58 10.35 14.79
CA LEU A 591 78.79 10.13 15.56
C LEU A 591 80.03 10.29 14.69
N ASN A 592 80.02 9.77 13.45
CA ASN A 592 81.09 10.00 12.49
C ASN A 592 81.24 11.48 12.16
N GLN A 593 80.15 12.21 11.90
CA GLN A 593 80.21 13.67 11.71
C GLN A 593 80.80 14.39 12.92
N LYS A 594 80.50 13.94 14.15
CA LYS A 594 81.10 14.51 15.37
C LYS A 594 82.58 14.18 15.50
N ILE A 595 82.99 12.95 15.22
CA ILE A 595 84.41 12.56 15.19
C ILE A 595 85.15 13.38 14.12
N ASP A 596 84.60 13.50 12.91
CA ASP A 596 85.18 14.31 11.83
C ASP A 596 85.31 15.78 12.23
N GLN A 597 84.33 16.35 12.94
CA GLN A 597 84.44 17.71 13.51
C GLN A 597 85.61 17.83 14.49
N PHE A 598 85.83 16.84 15.36
CA PHE A 598 86.99 16.82 16.26
C PHE A 598 88.31 16.63 15.51
N LEU A 599 88.33 15.85 14.44
CA LEU A 599 89.52 15.65 13.60
C LEU A 599 89.86 16.88 12.76
N GLN A 600 88.88 17.68 12.34
CA GLN A 600 89.10 18.96 11.66
C GLN A 600 89.76 20.02 12.57
N LEU A 601 89.70 19.84 13.89
CA LEU A 601 90.41 20.69 14.86
C LEU A 601 91.89 20.29 15.05
N ALA A 602 92.36 19.25 14.34
CA ALA A 602 93.74 18.83 14.40
C ALA A 602 94.64 19.82 13.64
N ASP A 603 95.35 20.66 14.40
CA ASP A 603 96.41 21.53 13.88
C ASP A 603 97.77 20.92 14.27
N TYR A 604 98.43 20.29 13.30
CA TYR A 604 99.73 19.67 13.49
C TYR A 604 100.82 20.61 12.97
N ASP A 605 101.63 21.15 13.89
CA ASP A 605 102.83 21.90 13.52
C ASP A 605 104.01 20.92 13.32
N TRP A 606 104.12 20.40 12.10
CA TRP A 606 105.06 19.34 11.69
C TRP A 606 106.56 19.68 11.84
N MET A 607 106.90 20.88 12.34
CA MET A 607 108.27 21.38 12.46
C MET A 607 108.78 21.56 13.90
N THR A 608 108.02 21.17 14.93
CA THR A 608 108.48 21.27 16.33
C THR A 608 109.26 20.03 16.78
N GLY A 609 110.51 20.25 17.20
CA GLY A 609 111.44 19.21 17.66
C GLY A 609 111.24 18.74 19.10
N ASP A 610 110.18 19.17 19.79
CA ASP A 610 109.86 18.70 21.13
C ASP A 610 108.88 17.53 21.06
N LEU A 611 109.36 16.34 21.43
CA LEU A 611 108.53 15.17 21.73
C LEU A 611 107.73 15.47 23.01
N GLY A 612 106.65 16.22 22.88
CA GLY A 612 105.71 16.50 23.95
C GLY A 612 105.11 15.20 24.49
N ASN A 613 105.35 14.89 25.76
CA ASN A 613 104.84 13.71 26.47
C ASN A 613 103.33 13.79 26.79
N LYS A 614 102.55 14.60 26.06
CA LYS A 614 101.12 14.85 26.28
C LYS A 614 100.36 14.61 24.97
N ALA A 615 99.26 13.87 25.06
CA ALA A 615 98.34 13.71 23.94
C ALA A 615 97.73 15.08 23.57
N SER A 616 97.52 15.32 22.27
CA SER A 616 96.92 16.56 21.76
C SER A 616 95.56 16.84 22.41
N ASP A 617 95.27 18.10 22.74
CA ASP A 617 94.06 18.48 23.50
C ASP A 617 92.76 18.02 22.83
N TYR A 618 92.68 18.08 21.49
CA TYR A 618 91.52 17.58 20.74
C TYR A 618 91.32 16.06 20.88
N LEU A 619 92.38 15.26 21.06
CA LEU A 619 92.28 13.82 21.30
C LEU A 619 91.81 13.52 22.73
N VAL A 620 92.21 14.34 23.71
CA VAL A 620 91.72 14.21 25.10
C VAL A 620 90.23 14.53 25.16
N ASP A 621 89.79 15.59 24.48
CA ASP A 621 88.37 15.96 24.37
C ASP A 621 87.57 14.93 23.57
N LEU A 622 88.12 14.38 22.50
CA LEU A 622 87.52 13.27 21.75
C LEU A 622 87.36 12.02 22.63
N ILE A 623 88.36 11.67 23.44
CA ILE A 623 88.28 10.53 24.37
C ILE A 623 87.25 10.80 25.46
N ALA A 624 87.16 12.02 25.99
CA ALA A 624 86.15 12.41 26.96
C ALA A 624 84.74 12.34 26.36
N PHE A 625 84.56 12.83 25.13
CA PHE A 625 83.32 12.71 24.37
C PHE A 625 82.93 11.26 24.13
N LEU A 626 83.86 10.42 23.65
CA LEU A 626 83.62 9.00 23.43
C LEU A 626 83.27 8.29 24.74
N ARG A 627 84.00 8.54 25.84
CA ARG A 627 83.67 7.96 27.16
C ARG A 627 82.28 8.36 27.65
N SER A 628 81.91 9.63 27.49
CA SER A 628 80.58 10.14 27.84
C SER A 628 79.49 9.49 26.98
N THR A 629 79.73 9.37 25.67
CA THR A 629 78.77 8.77 24.73
C THR A 629 78.64 7.25 24.95
N PHE A 630 79.74 6.54 25.17
CA PHE A 630 79.74 5.11 25.51
C PHE A 630 79.06 4.82 26.84
N ALA A 631 79.16 5.71 27.83
CA ALA A 631 78.42 5.57 29.08
C ALA A 631 76.90 5.58 28.82
N VAL A 632 76.41 6.41 27.91
CA VAL A 632 74.99 6.42 27.50
C VAL A 632 74.59 5.12 26.79
N PHE A 633 75.48 4.57 25.97
CA PHE A 633 75.24 3.32 25.26
C PHE A 633 75.26 2.06 26.14
N THR A 634 75.77 2.10 27.38
CA THR A 634 75.77 0.93 28.29
C THR A 634 74.37 0.42 28.66
N HIS A 635 73.33 1.24 28.46
CA HIS A 635 71.93 0.87 28.70
C HIS A 635 71.23 0.24 27.49
N LEU A 636 71.91 0.08 26.35
CA LEU A 636 71.36 -0.62 25.19
C LEU A 636 71.38 -2.15 25.39
N PRO A 637 70.35 -2.88 24.91
CA PRO A 637 70.44 -4.32 24.79
C PRO A 637 71.55 -4.65 23.78
N VAL A 638 72.48 -5.50 24.18
CA VAL A 638 73.67 -5.90 23.40
C VAL A 638 73.24 -6.42 22.02
N SER A 639 73.31 -5.57 20.99
CA SER A 639 73.13 -5.96 19.60
C SER A 639 74.50 -6.02 18.90
N ASP A 640 74.62 -6.90 17.90
CA ASP A 640 75.82 -7.08 17.07
C ASP A 640 76.35 -5.75 16.49
N SER A 641 75.49 -4.74 16.37
CA SER A 641 75.81 -3.36 15.97
C SER A 641 76.86 -2.68 16.87
N PHE A 642 76.90 -2.99 18.18
CA PHE A 642 77.91 -2.43 19.09
C PHE A 642 79.32 -2.94 18.76
N PHE A 643 79.43 -4.18 18.28
CA PHE A 643 80.70 -4.77 17.86
C PHE A 643 81.22 -4.12 16.57
N TYR A 644 80.33 -3.94 15.57
CA TYR A 644 80.67 -3.22 14.34
C TYR A 644 81.08 -1.76 14.59
N PHE A 645 80.40 -1.09 15.53
CA PHE A 645 80.69 0.28 15.91
C PHE A 645 82.09 0.44 16.54
N VAL A 646 82.47 -0.45 17.45
CA VAL A 646 83.83 -0.48 18.04
C VAL A 646 84.89 -0.84 16.99
N CYS A 647 84.62 -1.79 16.10
CA CYS A 647 85.53 -2.18 15.03
C CYS A 647 85.79 -1.04 14.03
N HIS A 648 84.80 -0.19 13.71
CA HIS A 648 85.02 0.90 12.76
C HIS A 648 85.70 2.13 13.39
N ILE A 649 85.45 2.44 14.67
CA ILE A 649 86.27 3.44 15.39
C ILE A 649 87.74 3.04 15.34
N GLN A 650 88.04 1.75 15.52
CA GLN A 650 89.39 1.21 15.35
C GLN A 650 89.92 1.40 13.93
N GLU A 651 89.07 1.26 12.90
CA GLU A 651 89.42 1.50 11.50
C GLU A 651 89.66 2.99 11.17
N CYS A 652 88.89 3.92 11.76
CA CYS A 652 89.12 5.36 11.64
C CYS A 652 90.43 5.80 12.32
N PHE A 653 90.71 5.29 13.52
CA PHE A 653 92.02 5.48 14.16
C PHE A 653 93.15 4.87 13.32
N LEU A 654 92.91 3.76 12.64
CA LEU A 654 93.86 3.21 11.67
C LEU A 654 94.06 4.13 10.46
N LYS A 655 92.98 4.70 9.89
CA LYS A 655 93.08 5.65 8.76
C LYS A 655 93.84 6.92 9.12
N ILE A 656 93.70 7.43 10.35
CA ILE A 656 94.49 8.56 10.85
C ILE A 656 95.98 8.16 10.92
N LYS A 657 96.30 7.00 11.53
CA LYS A 657 97.67 6.47 11.55
C LYS A 657 98.26 6.16 10.17
N VAL A 658 97.41 5.84 9.19
CA VAL A 658 97.84 5.54 7.81
C VAL A 658 97.99 6.84 7.00
N GLY A 659 97.15 7.85 7.23
CA GLY A 659 97.35 9.21 6.69
C GLY A 659 98.64 9.85 7.20
N GLU A 660 98.95 9.66 8.49
CA GLU A 660 100.25 10.01 9.11
C GLU A 660 101.44 9.27 8.46
N ARG A 661 101.24 8.05 7.94
CA ARG A 661 102.28 7.30 7.21
C ARG A 661 102.44 7.71 5.75
N TYR A 662 101.37 8.13 5.08
CA TYR A 662 101.44 8.56 3.67
C TYR A 662 102.06 9.96 3.52
N LEU A 663 101.94 10.84 4.53
CA LEU A 663 102.66 12.11 4.60
C LEU A 663 104.14 11.96 5.03
N PHE A 664 104.54 10.78 5.50
CA PHE A 664 105.95 10.47 5.81
C PHE A 664 106.74 9.96 4.59
N LEU A 665 106.06 9.71 3.45
CA LEU A 665 106.64 9.19 2.19
C LEU A 665 106.61 10.20 1.03
N LEU A 666 106.18 11.44 1.30
CA LEU A 666 106.41 12.64 0.48
C LEU A 666 107.34 13.56 1.27
#